data_AF-A0A4W4HEN8-F1
#
_entry.id   AF-A0A4W4HEN8-F1
#
_cell.length_a   1.000
_cell.length_b   1.000
_cell.length_c   1.000
_cell.angle_alpha   90.00
_cell.angle_beta   90.00
_cell.angle_gamma   90.00
#
_symmetry.space_group_name_H-M   'P 1'
#
loop_
_entity.id
_entity.type
_entity.pdbx_description
1 polymer ?
#
loop_
_entity_poly.entity_id
_entity_poly.type
_entity_poly.pdbx_seq_one_letter_code
_entity_poly.pdbx_strand_id
1 'polypeptide(L)'
;TKAAWAHEKTKQTISWAMCWVLLFLLLARAQEPPALQQTGGLCRTTYCGRGRECVVRQQTGQVECVCQEKCHSSFVPVCGSDGHFYENHCEVYRTACVQKRRIYVVHSKDCFFKVDTCSMAEYNKLKGMLLNMQHEGVAEGTPANAMNQRKVLVNTMFKYMDMNHDGRISSEELAQVIIYILLECTMQDLLRYDDYNNDGILNLQEFYTAFQVVQLSLPEEERVSITTVTVGLSTVLSCTIQGTLRPPIIWKRNGIVLNFLDLEDINDFGDDGSLYITKVITIHMGNYSCHAYGYEEMSQTHVLQVNVPPVILVYPETQAQEPGVAASLHCHADGIPNPKLTWLKNGLDLQPYSSKQLSLIANGSELHINSVRYEDTGAYTCIAKNEVGVDEDISSLFIEDSARKTLANILWREEGLSVGNMFYIFSDEGITILQPGNCEIRRHIKQSERIMATYEEMCPKSEGVTPQHCVWGSAVSVRNKYVYVSQPFQKRLLVIDTQAQKVVQAVETDPVPVRLFYDKSHDQVWVLSWGDIQKTHPTLQVIVQASVGELHRTIRTQFQRVEDFYIPPTNLIITHVRFGFVFLKVEPAVHKIDLETFHCIKTISLKNYSCVPVRMAYTHLSGYYFIQCQGKNHSSPSPQLLIDSVTDAVIGPNNGVTGSPFVSPDGRYVVTPDNQSKKLKVQTISFQGELQLKHELNISAPISDLVFQPSFTESNQYVAVASSALGSDLLISDLSTGRSELLRNLKEPLSSSHWPWGDVNRVVVSSGLFGQYLVTPAAQSLFVLDGRQSSLHCEVSDIKRGNTVVWVGEV
;
A
#
# COMPACT_ATOMS: atom_id res chain seq x y z
N THR A 1 19.79 -20.57 61.32
CA THR A 1 19.51 -21.96 60.87
C THR A 1 18.13 -22.20 60.24
N LYS A 2 17.21 -21.23 60.18
CA LYS A 2 15.97 -21.35 59.37
C LYS A 2 16.04 -20.75 57.94
N ALA A 3 17.04 -19.93 57.63
CA ALA A 3 17.24 -19.36 56.29
C ALA A 3 17.93 -20.33 55.29
N ALA A 4 18.75 -21.26 55.79
CA ALA A 4 19.38 -22.29 54.96
C ALA A 4 18.38 -23.34 54.46
N TRP A 5 17.33 -23.61 55.24
CA TRP A 5 16.28 -24.59 54.89
C TRP A 5 15.28 -24.09 53.83
N ALA A 6 15.12 -22.76 53.71
CA ALA A 6 14.30 -22.17 52.66
C ALA A 6 15.03 -22.18 51.30
N HIS A 7 16.35 -21.97 51.30
CA HIS A 7 17.17 -21.95 50.10
C HIS A 7 17.37 -23.35 49.48
N GLU A 8 17.37 -24.40 50.31
CA GLU A 8 17.39 -25.81 49.86
C GLU A 8 16.05 -26.21 49.22
N LYS A 9 14.91 -25.71 49.74
CA LYS A 9 13.57 -25.95 49.17
C LYS A 9 13.34 -25.24 47.84
N THR A 10 13.86 -24.03 47.64
CA THR A 10 13.81 -23.35 46.32
C THR A 10 14.74 -23.99 45.29
N LYS A 11 15.93 -24.47 45.69
CA LYS A 11 16.79 -25.25 44.80
C LYS A 11 16.19 -26.61 44.44
N GLN A 12 15.50 -27.28 45.37
CA GLN A 12 14.74 -28.49 45.06
C GLN A 12 13.51 -28.19 44.18
N THR A 13 12.74 -27.13 44.40
CA THR A 13 11.59 -26.82 43.50
C THR A 13 12.04 -26.38 42.11
N ILE A 14 13.17 -25.68 41.96
CA ILE A 14 13.75 -25.34 40.65
C ILE A 14 14.37 -26.57 39.98
N SER A 15 15.01 -27.47 40.75
CA SER A 15 15.53 -28.73 40.22
C SER A 15 14.40 -29.69 39.82
N TRP A 16 13.28 -29.74 40.55
CA TRP A 16 12.10 -30.51 40.17
C TRP A 16 11.32 -29.86 39.03
N ALA A 17 11.29 -28.52 38.91
CA ALA A 17 10.69 -27.84 37.77
C ALA A 17 11.54 -27.99 36.49
N MET A 18 12.87 -27.92 36.59
CA MET A 18 13.77 -28.25 35.48
C MET A 18 13.73 -29.75 35.15
N CYS A 19 13.60 -30.63 36.14
CA CYS A 19 13.43 -32.06 35.89
C CYS A 19 12.04 -32.33 35.30
N TRP A 20 10.99 -31.58 35.65
CA TRP A 20 9.68 -31.66 34.99
C TRP A 20 9.70 -31.08 33.58
N VAL A 21 10.46 -30.01 33.32
CA VAL A 21 10.63 -29.45 31.97
C VAL A 21 11.51 -30.36 31.10
N LEU A 22 12.55 -30.97 31.66
CA LEU A 22 13.38 -31.98 30.98
C LEU A 22 12.66 -33.32 30.84
N LEU A 23 11.80 -33.73 31.78
CA LEU A 23 10.94 -34.90 31.68
C LEU A 23 9.76 -34.60 30.72
N PHE A 24 9.27 -33.37 30.61
CA PHE A 24 8.36 -32.94 29.54
C PHE A 24 9.07 -32.94 28.18
N LEU A 25 10.33 -32.49 28.10
CA LEU A 25 11.12 -32.50 26.87
C LEU A 25 11.62 -33.90 26.47
N LEU A 26 11.77 -34.83 27.43
CA LEU A 26 12.17 -36.22 27.21
C LEU A 26 10.96 -37.18 27.07
N LEU A 27 9.79 -36.85 27.62
CA LEU A 27 8.51 -37.53 27.34
C LEU A 27 7.79 -36.95 26.12
N ALA A 28 8.20 -35.78 25.61
CA ALA A 28 7.73 -35.23 24.33
C ALA A 28 8.47 -35.81 23.11
N ARG A 29 9.12 -36.97 23.27
CA ARG A 29 9.61 -37.78 22.15
C ARG A 29 9.06 -39.21 22.28
N ALA A 30 8.21 -39.56 21.31
CA ALA A 30 7.51 -40.83 21.12
C ALA A 30 6.21 -41.02 21.93
N GLN A 31 5.13 -40.45 21.41
CA GLN A 31 3.87 -41.17 21.17
C GLN A 31 3.05 -40.36 20.14
N GLU A 32 3.15 -40.73 18.86
CA GLU A 32 2.28 -40.20 17.81
C GLU A 32 0.82 -40.67 18.06
N PRO A 33 -0.17 -39.76 18.19
CA PRO A 33 -1.57 -40.07 17.95
C PRO A 33 -1.87 -39.94 16.45
N PRO A 34 -2.91 -40.62 15.94
CA PRO A 34 -2.97 -41.05 14.54
C PRO A 34 -3.08 -39.86 13.58
N ALA A 35 -2.40 -40.02 12.44
CA ALA A 35 -2.47 -39.12 11.30
C ALA A 35 -3.93 -38.85 10.88
N LEU A 36 -4.39 -37.63 11.16
CA LEU A 36 -5.58 -37.04 10.54
C LEU A 36 -5.21 -35.65 10.02
N GLN A 37 -4.93 -35.65 8.71
CA GLN A 37 -5.15 -34.55 7.76
C GLN A 37 -4.13 -33.40 7.63
N GLN A 38 -2.85 -33.76 7.50
CA GLN A 38 -2.01 -33.14 6.45
C GLN A 38 -2.22 -33.89 5.12
N THR A 39 -3.29 -33.57 4.39
CA THR A 39 -3.52 -34.14 3.04
C THR A 39 -3.65 -33.08 1.94
N GLY A 40 -3.63 -31.79 2.28
CA GLY A 40 -3.85 -30.70 1.32
C GLY A 40 -2.62 -30.27 0.49
N GLY A 41 -1.40 -30.70 0.84
CA GLY A 41 -0.17 -30.23 0.20
C GLY A 41 0.23 -30.98 -1.08
N LEU A 42 0.18 -32.32 -1.05
CA LEU A 42 0.68 -33.17 -2.16
C LEU A 42 -0.27 -33.23 -3.37
N CYS A 43 -1.58 -33.13 -3.14
CA CYS A 43 -2.57 -33.05 -4.21
C CYS A 43 -2.66 -31.67 -4.86
N ARG A 44 -2.02 -30.64 -4.28
CA ARG A 44 -2.02 -29.27 -4.81
C ARG A 44 -1.13 -29.10 -6.06
N THR A 45 -0.17 -29.99 -6.25
CA THR A 45 0.79 -29.97 -7.37
C THR A 45 0.63 -31.16 -8.33
N THR A 46 -0.30 -32.08 -8.07
CA THR A 46 -0.47 -33.32 -8.82
C THR A 46 -1.75 -33.27 -9.67
N TYR A 47 -1.61 -33.16 -10.98
CA TYR A 47 -2.73 -33.20 -11.91
C TYR A 47 -3.19 -34.63 -12.18
N CYS A 48 -4.38 -35.01 -11.70
CA CYS A 48 -4.94 -36.37 -11.84
C CYS A 48 -5.73 -36.63 -13.12
N GLY A 49 -5.85 -35.65 -14.01
CA GLY A 49 -6.70 -35.75 -15.20
C GLY A 49 -8.19 -35.56 -14.88
N ARG A 50 -9.03 -35.49 -15.92
CA ARG A 50 -10.47 -35.22 -15.80
C ARG A 50 -11.21 -36.40 -15.15
N GLY A 51 -12.20 -36.12 -14.30
CA GLY A 51 -13.06 -37.13 -13.63
C GLY A 51 -12.38 -37.93 -12.52
N ARG A 52 -11.20 -37.48 -12.09
CA ARG A 52 -10.39 -38.08 -11.04
C ARG A 52 -10.06 -37.05 -9.99
N GLU A 53 -10.07 -37.48 -8.73
CA GLU A 53 -9.63 -36.68 -7.61
C GLU A 53 -8.35 -37.27 -7.03
N CYS A 54 -7.48 -36.38 -6.57
CA CYS A 54 -6.26 -36.79 -5.89
C CYS A 54 -6.60 -37.11 -4.43
N VAL A 55 -6.29 -38.32 -3.98
CA VAL A 55 -6.39 -38.71 -2.59
C VAL A 55 -5.04 -39.19 -2.09
N VAL A 56 -4.74 -38.88 -0.83
CA VAL A 56 -3.54 -39.37 -0.15
C VAL A 56 -3.93 -40.65 0.59
N ARG A 57 -3.33 -41.79 0.25
CA ARG A 57 -3.59 -43.05 0.97
C ARG A 57 -3.13 -42.91 2.42
N GLN A 58 -4.07 -43.02 3.36
CA GLN A 58 -3.80 -42.89 4.80
C GLN A 58 -2.78 -43.91 5.33
N GLN A 59 -2.55 -45.02 4.61
CA GLN A 59 -1.64 -46.09 5.03
C GLN A 59 -0.19 -45.94 4.51
N THR A 60 0.03 -45.22 3.40
CA THR A 60 1.34 -45.16 2.72
C THR A 60 1.85 -43.75 2.47
N GLY A 61 1.02 -42.72 2.67
CA GLY A 61 1.38 -41.31 2.42
C GLY A 61 1.61 -40.98 0.93
N GLN A 62 1.38 -41.93 0.03
CA GLN A 62 1.48 -41.72 -1.42
C GLN A 62 0.20 -41.12 -1.99
N VAL A 63 0.36 -40.23 -2.97
CA VAL A 63 -0.72 -39.68 -3.79
C VAL A 63 -1.20 -40.70 -4.81
N GLU A 64 -2.50 -40.96 -4.80
CA GLU A 64 -3.18 -41.85 -5.74
C GLU A 64 -4.34 -41.08 -6.38
N CYS A 65 -4.44 -41.13 -7.71
CA CYS A 65 -5.55 -40.52 -8.43
C CYS A 65 -6.70 -41.53 -8.50
N VAL A 66 -7.77 -41.27 -7.76
CA VAL A 66 -8.98 -42.11 -7.72
C VAL A 66 -10.11 -41.48 -8.51
N CYS A 67 -11.11 -42.28 -8.89
CA CYS A 67 -12.29 -41.75 -9.58
C CYS A 67 -13.14 -40.97 -8.58
N GLN A 68 -13.61 -39.79 -9.00
CA GLN A 68 -14.42 -38.91 -8.15
C GLN A 68 -15.72 -39.59 -7.69
N GLU A 69 -16.07 -39.49 -6.40
CA GLU A 69 -17.27 -40.15 -5.88
C GLU A 69 -18.57 -39.49 -6.35
N LYS A 70 -18.62 -38.15 -6.42
CA LYS A 70 -19.79 -37.37 -6.84
C LYS A 70 -19.37 -36.12 -7.62
N CYS A 71 -20.04 -35.82 -8.72
CA CYS A 71 -19.90 -34.54 -9.42
C CYS A 71 -20.89 -33.51 -8.85
N HIS A 72 -20.57 -32.23 -9.01
CA HIS A 72 -21.50 -31.14 -8.72
C HIS A 72 -22.67 -31.16 -9.71
N SER A 73 -23.88 -30.80 -9.27
CA SER A 73 -25.08 -30.71 -10.11
C SER A 73 -25.05 -29.47 -11.01
N SER A 74 -24.03 -29.34 -11.85
CA SER A 74 -24.09 -28.44 -13.01
C SER A 74 -24.78 -29.18 -14.14
N PHE A 75 -25.77 -28.57 -14.78
CA PHE A 75 -26.51 -29.20 -15.86
C PHE A 75 -25.96 -28.68 -17.20
N VAL A 76 -24.97 -29.38 -17.75
CA VAL A 76 -24.31 -29.06 -19.03
C VAL A 76 -24.12 -30.36 -19.80
N PRO A 77 -25.22 -30.91 -20.36
CA PRO A 77 -25.23 -32.28 -20.83
C PRO A 77 -24.29 -32.52 -22.00
N VAL A 78 -23.74 -33.73 -22.06
CA VAL A 78 -22.74 -34.13 -23.06
C VAL A 78 -22.89 -35.58 -23.44
N CYS A 79 -22.57 -35.89 -24.70
CA CYS A 79 -22.56 -37.26 -25.18
C CYS A 79 -21.14 -37.85 -25.11
N GLY A 80 -21.03 -39.00 -24.44
CA GLY A 80 -19.79 -39.77 -24.41
C GLY A 80 -19.58 -40.55 -25.71
N SER A 81 -18.33 -40.92 -25.98
CA SER A 81 -17.94 -41.76 -27.11
C SER A 81 -18.49 -43.18 -27.07
N ASP A 82 -19.11 -43.54 -25.96
CA ASP A 82 -19.88 -44.77 -25.74
C ASP A 82 -21.35 -44.62 -26.16
N GLY A 83 -21.74 -43.47 -26.69
CA GLY A 83 -23.11 -43.16 -27.11
C GLY A 83 -24.08 -42.96 -25.96
N HIS A 84 -23.59 -42.80 -24.73
CA HIS A 84 -24.42 -42.53 -23.55
C HIS A 84 -24.45 -41.03 -23.23
N PHE A 85 -25.59 -40.59 -22.73
CA PHE A 85 -25.83 -39.22 -22.29
C PHE A 85 -25.39 -39.05 -20.85
N TYR A 86 -24.73 -37.92 -20.56
CA TYR A 86 -24.26 -37.58 -19.23
C TYR A 86 -24.70 -36.17 -18.87
N GLU A 87 -25.18 -35.97 -17.64
CA GLU A 87 -25.73 -34.69 -17.14
C GLU A 87 -24.71 -33.54 -17.23
N ASN A 88 -23.42 -33.84 -17.11
CA ASN A 88 -22.34 -32.90 -17.31
C ASN A 88 -21.01 -33.55 -17.71
N HIS A 89 -20.06 -32.71 -18.11
CA HIS A 89 -18.69 -33.11 -18.42
C HIS A 89 -18.02 -33.93 -17.31
N CYS A 90 -18.26 -33.60 -16.04
CA CYS A 90 -17.67 -34.33 -14.92
C CYS A 90 -18.15 -35.79 -14.89
N GLU A 91 -19.46 -36.02 -15.09
CA GLU A 91 -20.04 -37.36 -15.07
C GLU A 91 -19.51 -38.27 -16.18
N VAL A 92 -19.20 -37.73 -17.37
CA VAL A 92 -18.54 -38.50 -18.45
C VAL A 92 -17.19 -39.03 -18.00
N TYR A 93 -16.32 -38.14 -17.50
CA TYR A 93 -14.95 -38.51 -17.15
C TYR A 93 -14.89 -39.35 -15.87
N ARG A 94 -15.80 -39.10 -14.93
CA ARG A 94 -16.01 -39.94 -13.75
C ARG A 94 -16.39 -41.36 -14.16
N THR A 95 -17.36 -41.51 -15.07
CA THR A 95 -17.80 -42.81 -15.57
C THR A 95 -16.72 -43.52 -16.37
N ALA A 96 -15.95 -42.80 -17.20
CA ALA A 96 -14.76 -43.31 -17.89
C ALA A 96 -13.75 -43.91 -16.92
N CYS A 97 -13.52 -43.20 -15.80
CA CYS A 97 -12.61 -43.65 -14.75
C CYS A 97 -13.12 -44.92 -14.06
N VAL A 98 -14.38 -44.94 -13.60
CA VAL A 98 -14.98 -46.06 -12.87
C VAL A 98 -15.05 -47.32 -13.73
N GLN A 99 -15.46 -47.19 -14.99
CA GLN A 99 -15.58 -48.31 -15.92
C GLN A 99 -14.23 -48.76 -16.51
N LYS A 100 -13.13 -48.04 -16.22
CA LYS A 100 -11.79 -48.25 -16.80
C LYS A 100 -11.82 -48.31 -18.33
N ARG A 101 -12.70 -47.54 -18.95
CA ARG A 101 -12.86 -47.43 -20.40
C ARG A 101 -12.62 -46.00 -20.83
N ARG A 102 -12.01 -45.81 -22.00
CA ARG A 102 -11.77 -44.46 -22.53
C ARG A 102 -13.08 -43.94 -23.12
N ILE A 103 -13.81 -43.19 -22.30
CA ILE A 103 -15.01 -42.44 -22.71
C ILE A 103 -14.61 -40.97 -22.73
N TYR A 104 -14.76 -40.33 -23.87
CA TYR A 104 -14.48 -38.92 -24.05
C TYR A 104 -15.69 -38.25 -24.70
N VAL A 105 -15.85 -36.96 -24.48
CA VAL A 105 -16.95 -36.22 -25.10
C VAL A 105 -16.72 -36.17 -26.61
N VAL A 106 -17.66 -36.70 -27.39
CA VAL A 106 -17.60 -36.68 -28.86
C VAL A 106 -18.21 -35.39 -29.39
N HIS A 107 -19.34 -34.98 -28.81
CA HIS A 107 -20.01 -33.72 -29.12
C HIS A 107 -20.94 -33.32 -27.96
N SER A 108 -21.12 -32.03 -27.71
CA SER A 108 -22.00 -31.54 -26.63
C SER A 108 -23.50 -31.63 -26.95
N LYS A 109 -23.88 -32.19 -28.12
CA LYS A 109 -25.25 -32.14 -28.64
C LYS A 109 -25.77 -33.41 -29.33
N ASP A 110 -24.97 -34.46 -29.47
CA ASP A 110 -25.36 -35.62 -30.30
C ASP A 110 -25.23 -36.93 -29.53
N CYS A 111 -26.24 -37.24 -28.71
CA CYS A 111 -26.55 -38.62 -28.35
C CYS A 111 -27.86 -38.98 -29.06
N PHE A 112 -27.92 -40.17 -29.65
CA PHE A 112 -28.96 -40.72 -30.54
C PHE A 112 -28.78 -40.45 -32.06
N PHE A 113 -28.12 -41.39 -32.75
CA PHE A 113 -28.53 -41.76 -34.11
C PHE A 113 -29.06 -43.19 -34.11
N LYS A 114 -30.37 -43.31 -33.98
CA LYS A 114 -31.13 -44.34 -34.70
C LYS A 114 -32.37 -43.69 -35.27
N VAL A 115 -32.29 -43.45 -36.58
CA VAL A 115 -33.40 -43.37 -37.55
C VAL A 115 -34.58 -42.50 -37.10
N ASP A 116 -34.52 -41.17 -37.38
CA ASP A 116 -35.60 -40.43 -38.07
C ASP A 116 -35.43 -38.88 -38.12
N THR A 117 -35.66 -38.40 -39.34
CA THR A 117 -36.19 -37.13 -39.91
C THR A 117 -35.64 -35.75 -39.55
N CYS A 118 -35.10 -35.42 -38.38
CA CYS A 118 -34.65 -34.04 -38.11
C CYS A 118 -33.21 -33.99 -37.59
N SER A 119 -32.26 -33.56 -38.43
CA SER A 119 -30.86 -33.40 -38.01
C SER A 119 -30.67 -32.17 -37.10
N MET A 120 -29.65 -32.18 -36.24
CA MET A 120 -29.32 -31.03 -35.39
C MET A 120 -29.05 -29.75 -36.21
N ALA A 121 -28.54 -29.86 -37.44
CA ALA A 121 -28.34 -28.71 -38.33
C ALA A 121 -29.68 -28.11 -38.80
N GLU A 122 -30.64 -28.94 -39.17
CA GLU A 122 -31.99 -28.52 -39.56
C GLU A 122 -32.80 -28.02 -38.36
N TYR A 123 -32.58 -28.62 -37.19
CA TYR A 123 -33.17 -28.17 -35.94
C TYR A 123 -32.71 -26.77 -35.53
N ASN A 124 -31.41 -26.46 -35.67
CA ASN A 124 -30.92 -25.10 -35.44
C ASN A 124 -31.48 -24.10 -36.48
N LYS A 125 -31.75 -24.54 -37.71
CA LYS A 125 -32.42 -23.73 -38.74
C LYS A 125 -33.88 -23.45 -38.37
N LEU A 126 -34.61 -24.45 -37.85
CA LEU A 126 -35.95 -24.29 -37.28
C LEU A 126 -35.95 -23.26 -36.14
N LYS A 127 -35.03 -23.38 -35.16
CA LYS A 127 -34.88 -22.41 -34.08
C LYS A 127 -34.61 -20.98 -34.58
N GLY A 128 -33.78 -20.82 -35.62
CA GLY A 128 -33.52 -19.54 -36.25
C GLY A 128 -34.76 -18.93 -36.92
N MET A 129 -35.56 -19.75 -37.62
CA MET A 129 -36.82 -19.31 -38.23
C MET A 129 -37.87 -18.91 -37.20
N LEU A 130 -38.00 -19.69 -36.13
CA LEU A 130 -38.89 -19.41 -35.00
C LEU A 130 -38.62 -18.04 -34.36
N LEU A 131 -37.34 -17.68 -34.18
CA LEU A 131 -36.95 -16.36 -33.69
C LEU A 131 -37.28 -15.22 -34.66
N ASN A 132 -37.15 -15.45 -35.97
CA ASN A 132 -37.38 -14.44 -37.00
C ASN A 132 -38.87 -14.15 -37.25
N MET A 133 -39.76 -15.14 -37.10
CA MET A 133 -41.22 -14.93 -37.26
C MET A 133 -41.81 -13.93 -36.26
N GLN A 134 -41.13 -13.70 -35.14
CA GLN A 134 -41.57 -12.76 -34.10
C GLN A 134 -41.00 -11.33 -34.29
N HIS A 135 -40.14 -11.10 -35.29
CA HIS A 135 -39.47 -9.81 -35.52
C HIS A 135 -40.37 -8.75 -36.20
N GLU A 136 -41.50 -9.13 -36.78
CA GLU A 136 -42.38 -8.22 -37.56
C GLU A 136 -43.20 -7.22 -36.71
N GLY A 137 -42.98 -7.14 -35.38
CA GLY A 137 -43.73 -6.26 -34.47
C GLY A 137 -42.91 -5.32 -33.57
N VAL A 138 -41.56 -5.28 -33.68
CA VAL A 138 -40.71 -4.51 -32.75
C VAL A 138 -39.97 -3.39 -33.49
N ALA A 139 -40.33 -2.14 -33.21
CA ALA A 139 -39.69 -0.96 -33.81
C ALA A 139 -38.22 -0.80 -33.40
N GLU A 140 -37.36 -0.40 -34.35
CA GLU A 140 -35.95 -0.10 -34.14
C GLU A 140 -35.75 1.05 -33.14
N GLY A 141 -35.07 0.78 -32.03
CA GLY A 141 -34.59 1.78 -31.08
C GLY A 141 -33.38 1.26 -30.31
N THR A 142 -32.27 2.00 -30.43
CA THR A 142 -30.98 2.00 -29.69
C THR A 142 -30.34 0.67 -29.23
N PRO A 143 -28.98 0.56 -29.23
CA PRO A 143 -28.25 -0.69 -29.01
C PRO A 143 -28.16 -1.10 -27.52
N ALA A 144 -29.27 -1.11 -26.80
CA ALA A 144 -29.38 -1.69 -25.47
C ALA A 144 -30.00 -3.11 -25.58
N ASN A 145 -29.09 -4.10 -25.55
CA ASN A 145 -29.31 -5.54 -25.36
C ASN A 145 -30.13 -6.32 -26.39
N ALA A 146 -29.43 -6.82 -27.42
CA ALA A 146 -29.90 -7.93 -28.27
C ALA A 146 -30.45 -9.13 -27.45
N MET A 147 -29.94 -9.39 -26.23
CA MET A 147 -30.49 -10.44 -25.38
C MET A 147 -31.86 -10.09 -24.76
N ASN A 148 -32.13 -8.83 -24.45
CA ASN A 148 -33.45 -8.42 -23.97
C ASN A 148 -34.49 -8.54 -25.09
N GLN A 149 -34.12 -8.17 -26.31
CA GLN A 149 -34.95 -8.40 -27.49
C GLN A 149 -35.18 -9.90 -27.70
N ARG A 150 -34.12 -10.73 -27.65
CA ARG A 150 -34.24 -12.19 -27.74
C ARG A 150 -35.13 -12.78 -26.64
N LYS A 151 -35.03 -12.29 -25.41
CA LYS A 151 -35.91 -12.69 -24.29
C LYS A 151 -37.37 -12.34 -24.58
N VAL A 152 -37.65 -11.14 -25.09
CA VAL A 152 -39.01 -10.73 -25.46
C VAL A 152 -39.56 -11.63 -26.56
N LEU A 153 -38.79 -11.86 -27.63
CA LEU A 153 -39.19 -12.73 -28.74
C LEU A 153 -39.49 -14.15 -28.26
N VAL A 154 -38.60 -14.73 -27.45
CA VAL A 154 -38.76 -16.08 -26.91
C VAL A 154 -39.92 -16.15 -25.91
N ASN A 155 -40.17 -15.11 -25.12
CA ASN A 155 -41.31 -15.07 -24.19
C ASN A 155 -42.65 -14.95 -24.93
N THR A 156 -42.71 -14.14 -25.99
CA THR A 156 -43.89 -14.05 -26.87
C THR A 156 -44.15 -15.38 -27.56
N MET A 157 -43.08 -16.03 -28.03
CA MET A 157 -43.15 -17.35 -28.64
C MET A 157 -43.61 -18.44 -27.68
N PHE A 158 -43.09 -18.43 -26.44
CA PHE A 158 -43.53 -19.36 -25.39
C PHE A 158 -45.02 -19.19 -25.12
N LYS A 159 -45.49 -17.94 -24.93
CA LYS A 159 -46.92 -17.64 -24.72
C LYS A 159 -47.82 -17.99 -25.91
N TYR A 160 -47.28 -17.93 -27.13
CA TYR A 160 -48.02 -18.33 -28.33
C TYR A 160 -48.19 -19.85 -28.40
N MET A 161 -47.19 -20.61 -27.93
CA MET A 161 -47.20 -22.08 -27.94
C MET A 161 -47.91 -22.68 -26.72
N ASP A 162 -47.93 -21.97 -25.58
CA ASP A 162 -48.70 -22.28 -24.37
C ASP A 162 -50.17 -21.85 -24.57
N MET A 163 -50.94 -22.67 -25.28
CA MET A 163 -52.31 -22.36 -25.69
C MET A 163 -53.30 -22.40 -24.53
N ASN A 164 -53.04 -23.22 -23.52
CA ASN A 164 -53.92 -23.38 -22.37
C ASN A 164 -53.55 -22.43 -21.19
N HIS A 165 -52.42 -21.73 -21.29
CA HIS A 165 -51.88 -20.77 -20.33
C HIS A 165 -51.53 -21.38 -18.96
N ASP A 166 -51.12 -22.65 -18.93
CA ASP A 166 -50.68 -23.35 -17.72
C ASP A 166 -49.18 -23.18 -17.41
N GLY A 167 -48.45 -22.46 -18.27
CA GLY A 167 -47.02 -22.18 -18.13
C GLY A 167 -46.13 -23.34 -18.55
N ARG A 168 -46.66 -24.32 -19.29
CA ARG A 168 -45.99 -25.51 -19.79
C ARG A 168 -46.34 -25.68 -21.27
N ILE A 169 -45.42 -26.27 -22.04
CA ILE A 169 -45.68 -26.62 -23.44
C ILE A 169 -45.62 -28.14 -23.57
N SER A 170 -46.78 -28.73 -23.83
CA SER A 170 -46.98 -30.17 -24.03
C SER A 170 -46.89 -30.58 -25.51
N SER A 171 -46.78 -31.88 -25.75
CA SER A 171 -46.79 -32.43 -27.12
C SER A 171 -48.10 -32.14 -27.86
N GLU A 172 -49.22 -32.09 -27.16
CA GLU A 172 -50.56 -31.80 -27.70
C GLU A 172 -50.68 -30.34 -28.17
N GLU A 173 -50.02 -29.41 -27.51
CA GLU A 173 -50.00 -27.99 -27.88
C GLU A 173 -49.08 -27.73 -29.07
N LEU A 174 -47.89 -28.35 -29.08
CA LEU A 174 -46.97 -28.27 -30.23
C LEU A 174 -47.57 -28.86 -31.50
N ALA A 175 -48.45 -29.86 -31.40
CA ALA A 175 -49.20 -30.41 -32.54
C ALA A 175 -50.21 -29.44 -33.15
N GLN A 176 -50.65 -28.44 -32.39
CA GLN A 176 -51.63 -27.43 -32.83
C GLN A 176 -50.96 -26.19 -33.43
N VAL A 177 -49.65 -26.02 -33.23
CA VAL A 177 -48.87 -24.93 -33.83
C VAL A 177 -48.63 -25.21 -35.32
N ILE A 178 -49.46 -24.63 -36.18
CA ILE A 178 -49.34 -24.77 -37.63
C ILE A 178 -48.30 -23.80 -38.17
N ILE A 179 -47.09 -24.30 -38.38
CA ILE A 179 -46.03 -23.61 -39.11
C ILE A 179 -45.90 -24.26 -40.48
N TYR A 180 -46.33 -23.56 -41.54
CA TYR A 180 -46.16 -24.02 -42.92
C TYR A 180 -44.70 -23.86 -43.35
N ILE A 181 -43.82 -24.80 -42.95
CA ILE A 181 -42.42 -24.79 -43.38
C ILE A 181 -42.03 -26.13 -44.00
N LEU A 182 -41.35 -26.03 -45.14
CA LEU A 182 -40.74 -27.14 -45.88
C LEU A 182 -39.42 -27.56 -45.22
N LEU A 183 -39.48 -28.11 -43.99
CA LEU A 183 -38.35 -28.69 -43.27
C LEU A 183 -38.71 -30.10 -42.83
N GLU A 184 -37.72 -31.00 -42.73
CA GLU A 184 -37.91 -32.36 -42.20
C GLU A 184 -38.13 -32.38 -40.66
N CYS A 185 -37.96 -31.22 -40.00
CA CYS A 185 -38.18 -31.01 -38.57
C CYS A 185 -39.59 -30.49 -38.26
N THR A 186 -40.19 -31.02 -37.21
CA THR A 186 -41.50 -30.64 -36.70
C THR A 186 -41.38 -29.86 -35.38
N MET A 187 -42.46 -29.23 -34.92
CA MET A 187 -42.46 -28.48 -33.65
C MET A 187 -42.25 -29.40 -32.43
N GLN A 188 -42.61 -30.68 -32.55
CA GLN A 188 -42.38 -31.71 -31.54
C GLN A 188 -40.89 -31.98 -31.31
N ASP A 189 -40.02 -31.65 -32.27
CA ASP A 189 -38.57 -31.77 -32.08
C ASP A 189 -38.03 -30.80 -31.01
N LEU A 190 -38.79 -29.78 -30.60
CA LEU A 190 -38.46 -28.96 -29.43
C LEU A 190 -38.42 -29.78 -28.13
N LEU A 191 -39.42 -30.63 -27.89
CA LEU A 191 -39.43 -31.56 -26.76
C LEU A 191 -38.30 -32.59 -26.91
N ARG A 192 -38.06 -33.08 -28.12
CA ARG A 192 -37.01 -34.08 -28.38
C ARG A 192 -35.60 -33.58 -28.04
N TYR A 193 -35.30 -32.30 -28.31
CA TYR A 193 -33.94 -31.76 -28.19
C TYR A 193 -33.72 -30.84 -27.00
N ASP A 194 -34.77 -30.26 -26.40
CA ASP A 194 -34.64 -29.30 -25.31
C ASP A 194 -35.48 -29.61 -24.06
N ASP A 195 -36.16 -30.76 -24.01
CA ASP A 195 -36.66 -31.31 -22.74
C ASP A 195 -35.49 -31.92 -21.96
N TYR A 196 -34.86 -31.08 -21.15
CA TYR A 196 -33.65 -31.43 -20.44
C TYR A 196 -33.88 -32.39 -19.27
N ASN A 197 -35.06 -32.36 -18.65
CA ASN A 197 -35.40 -33.21 -17.51
C ASN A 197 -36.17 -34.49 -17.92
N ASN A 198 -36.56 -34.58 -19.19
CA ASN A 198 -37.26 -35.69 -19.84
C ASN A 198 -38.63 -36.01 -19.17
N ASP A 199 -39.36 -34.97 -18.75
CA ASP A 199 -40.71 -35.05 -18.20
C ASP A 199 -41.82 -34.97 -19.28
N GLY A 200 -41.43 -34.79 -20.54
CA GLY A 200 -42.33 -34.69 -21.70
C GLY A 200 -42.95 -33.30 -21.87
N ILE A 201 -42.44 -32.29 -21.16
CA ILE A 201 -42.99 -30.93 -21.12
C ILE A 201 -41.84 -29.92 -21.24
N LEU A 202 -42.03 -28.82 -21.98
CA LEU A 202 -41.10 -27.70 -21.91
C LEU A 202 -41.63 -26.64 -20.94
N ASN A 203 -40.93 -26.45 -19.84
CA ASN A 203 -41.12 -25.26 -19.02
C ASN A 203 -40.38 -24.05 -19.62
N LEU A 204 -40.69 -22.86 -19.10
CA LEU A 204 -40.10 -21.62 -19.58
C LEU A 204 -38.55 -21.61 -19.48
N GLN A 205 -37.97 -22.34 -18.52
CA GLN A 205 -36.52 -22.36 -18.30
C GLN A 205 -35.78 -23.25 -19.30
N GLU A 206 -36.34 -24.41 -19.62
CA GLU A 206 -35.88 -25.29 -20.71
C GLU A 206 -35.98 -24.58 -22.04
N PHE A 207 -37.09 -23.87 -22.27
CA PHE A 207 -37.30 -23.07 -23.47
C PHE A 207 -36.31 -21.91 -23.58
N TYR A 208 -36.01 -21.22 -22.48
CA TYR A 208 -34.94 -20.21 -22.48
C TYR A 208 -33.57 -20.80 -22.79
N THR A 209 -33.25 -21.97 -22.23
CA THR A 209 -31.99 -22.67 -22.52
C THR A 209 -31.91 -23.09 -24.00
N ALA A 210 -33.03 -23.58 -24.55
CA ALA A 210 -33.17 -23.97 -25.95
C ALA A 210 -32.79 -22.86 -26.94
N PHE A 211 -33.25 -21.65 -26.62
CA PHE A 211 -33.03 -20.45 -27.43
C PHE A 211 -31.88 -19.60 -26.91
N GLN A 212 -31.02 -20.12 -26.03
CA GLN A 212 -29.84 -19.43 -25.46
C GLN A 212 -30.17 -18.06 -24.83
N VAL A 213 -31.33 -17.97 -24.17
CA VAL A 213 -31.71 -16.81 -23.38
C VAL A 213 -31.04 -16.90 -22.03
N VAL A 214 -30.11 -15.96 -21.80
CA VAL A 214 -29.43 -15.84 -20.51
C VAL A 214 -30.38 -15.20 -19.50
N GLN A 215 -30.57 -15.86 -18.37
CA GLN A 215 -31.28 -15.28 -17.22
C GLN A 215 -30.33 -15.17 -16.05
N LEU A 216 -30.10 -13.95 -15.60
CA LEU A 216 -29.27 -13.67 -14.44
C LEU A 216 -30.11 -13.16 -13.28
N SER A 217 -29.70 -13.50 -12.07
CA SER A 217 -30.25 -13.00 -10.82
C SER A 217 -29.13 -12.62 -9.87
N LEU A 218 -29.31 -11.49 -9.19
CA LEU A 218 -28.47 -11.04 -8.09
C LEU A 218 -29.39 -10.53 -6.97
N PRO A 219 -29.45 -11.20 -5.82
CA PRO A 219 -30.22 -10.73 -4.67
C PRO A 219 -29.79 -9.32 -4.24
N GLU A 220 -30.74 -8.48 -3.82
CA GLU A 220 -30.44 -7.10 -3.45
C GLU A 220 -29.50 -7.01 -2.24
N GLU A 221 -29.65 -7.91 -1.27
CA GLU A 221 -28.80 -8.03 -0.09
C GLU A 221 -27.36 -8.41 -0.41
N GLU A 222 -27.14 -9.07 -1.56
CA GLU A 222 -25.81 -9.50 -2.00
C GLU A 222 -25.15 -8.50 -2.94
N ARG A 223 -25.81 -7.39 -3.32
CA ARG A 223 -25.21 -6.37 -4.19
C ARG A 223 -23.97 -5.72 -3.59
N VAL A 224 -23.87 -5.70 -2.27
CA VAL A 224 -22.70 -5.21 -1.56
C VAL A 224 -22.27 -6.22 -0.52
N SER A 225 -21.01 -6.64 -0.56
CA SER A 225 -20.38 -7.51 0.43
C SER A 225 -19.14 -6.83 1.02
N ILE A 226 -18.82 -7.12 2.27
CA ILE A 226 -17.63 -6.60 2.94
C ILE A 226 -16.76 -7.78 3.35
N THR A 227 -15.49 -7.74 2.98
CA THR A 227 -14.51 -8.75 3.36
C THR A 227 -13.35 -8.08 4.10
N THR A 228 -13.09 -8.50 5.33
CA THR A 228 -11.99 -7.98 6.14
C THR A 228 -10.90 -9.04 6.25
N VAL A 229 -9.66 -8.67 5.93
CA VAL A 229 -8.52 -9.62 5.86
C VAL A 229 -7.33 -9.03 6.58
N THR A 230 -6.61 -9.83 7.36
CA THR A 230 -5.34 -9.40 7.96
C THR A 230 -4.23 -9.39 6.91
N VAL A 231 -3.38 -8.36 6.95
CA VAL A 231 -2.22 -8.20 6.07
C VAL A 231 -1.36 -9.48 5.99
N GLY A 232 -0.93 -9.83 4.79
CA GLY A 232 -0.12 -11.02 4.49
C GLY A 232 -0.92 -12.30 4.22
N LEU A 233 -2.21 -12.36 4.55
CA LEU A 233 -3.08 -13.51 4.26
C LEU A 233 -3.63 -13.48 2.83
N SER A 234 -4.09 -14.63 2.34
CA SER A 234 -4.82 -14.74 1.07
C SER A 234 -6.32 -14.54 1.26
N THR A 235 -7.03 -14.07 0.23
CA THR A 235 -8.50 -13.99 0.22
C THR A 235 -9.10 -14.32 -1.14
N VAL A 236 -10.38 -14.65 -1.14
CA VAL A 236 -11.18 -14.97 -2.33
C VAL A 236 -12.43 -14.11 -2.33
N LEU A 237 -12.63 -13.33 -3.38
CA LEU A 237 -13.86 -12.57 -3.60
C LEU A 237 -14.75 -13.35 -4.57
N SER A 238 -15.87 -13.90 -4.09
CA SER A 238 -16.78 -14.72 -4.89
C SER A 238 -17.91 -13.88 -5.48
N CYS A 239 -18.17 -14.02 -6.79
CA CYS A 239 -19.29 -13.35 -7.43
C CYS A 239 -20.58 -14.16 -7.28
N THR A 240 -21.64 -13.59 -6.70
CA THR A 240 -22.89 -14.31 -6.41
C THR A 240 -23.95 -14.19 -7.52
N ILE A 241 -23.59 -13.64 -8.68
CA ILE A 241 -24.47 -13.59 -9.85
C ILE A 241 -24.77 -15.02 -10.31
N GLN A 242 -26.04 -15.43 -10.17
CA GLN A 242 -26.53 -16.74 -10.58
C GLN A 242 -27.27 -16.64 -11.91
N GLY A 243 -27.38 -17.75 -12.64
CA GLY A 243 -28.15 -17.77 -13.88
C GLY A 243 -27.91 -18.96 -14.79
N THR A 244 -28.89 -19.27 -15.65
CA THR A 244 -28.72 -20.24 -16.74
C THR A 244 -27.89 -19.65 -17.86
N LEU A 245 -26.99 -20.47 -18.41
CA LEU A 245 -26.05 -20.06 -19.46
C LEU A 245 -25.26 -18.80 -19.07
N ARG A 246 -24.94 -18.64 -17.78
CA ARG A 246 -24.25 -17.47 -17.22
C ARG A 246 -22.97 -17.14 -17.99
N PRO A 247 -22.80 -15.91 -18.50
CA PRO A 247 -21.55 -15.47 -19.14
C PRO A 247 -20.36 -15.45 -18.16
N PRO A 248 -19.11 -15.36 -18.67
CA PRO A 248 -17.93 -15.17 -17.84
C PRO A 248 -18.05 -13.94 -16.92
N ILE A 249 -17.52 -14.06 -15.69
CA ILE A 249 -17.48 -12.93 -14.75
C ILE A 249 -16.30 -12.03 -15.10
N ILE A 250 -16.58 -10.73 -15.13
CA ILE A 250 -15.61 -9.67 -15.30
C ILE A 250 -15.50 -8.91 -13.99
N TRP A 251 -14.28 -8.85 -13.46
CA TRP A 251 -13.93 -8.07 -12.27
C TRP A 251 -13.37 -6.71 -12.67
N LYS A 252 -13.85 -5.66 -12.01
CA LYS A 252 -13.39 -4.28 -12.18
C LYS A 252 -12.91 -3.73 -10.84
N ARG A 253 -11.85 -2.93 -10.87
CA ARG A 253 -11.42 -2.06 -9.77
C ARG A 253 -11.24 -0.67 -10.34
N ASN A 254 -11.85 0.35 -9.73
CA ASN A 254 -11.79 1.73 -10.21
C ASN A 254 -12.15 1.88 -11.71
N GLY A 255 -13.09 1.07 -12.20
CA GLY A 255 -13.51 1.04 -13.61
C GLY A 255 -12.62 0.22 -14.54
N ILE A 256 -11.47 -0.28 -14.07
CA ILE A 256 -10.50 -1.04 -14.85
C ILE A 256 -10.75 -2.52 -14.71
N VAL A 257 -10.86 -3.22 -15.85
CA VAL A 257 -11.04 -4.67 -15.88
C VAL A 257 -9.75 -5.38 -15.48
N LEU A 258 -9.81 -6.17 -14.41
CA LEU A 258 -8.67 -6.90 -13.86
C LEU A 258 -8.34 -8.15 -14.68
N ASN A 259 -9.33 -8.74 -15.36
CA ASN A 259 -9.19 -10.04 -16.03
C ASN A 259 -8.13 -10.13 -17.12
N PHE A 260 -7.70 -8.99 -17.65
CA PHE A 260 -6.72 -8.93 -18.74
C PHE A 260 -5.37 -8.36 -18.28
N LEU A 261 -5.20 -8.16 -16.97
CA LEU A 261 -3.97 -7.63 -16.39
C LEU A 261 -3.14 -8.76 -15.79
N ASP A 262 -1.84 -8.71 -16.02
CA ASP A 262 -0.85 -9.57 -15.37
C ASP A 262 -0.47 -8.92 -14.04
N LEU A 263 -1.06 -9.40 -12.94
CA LEU A 263 -0.93 -8.85 -11.59
C LEU A 263 -0.28 -9.88 -10.68
N GLU A 264 0.86 -9.53 -10.07
CA GLU A 264 1.70 -10.46 -9.29
C GLU A 264 0.93 -11.13 -8.13
N ASP A 265 0.13 -10.35 -7.40
CA ASP A 265 -0.61 -10.81 -6.20
C ASP A 265 -2.10 -11.11 -6.45
N ILE A 266 -2.61 -10.84 -7.66
CA ILE A 266 -4.01 -11.06 -8.03
C ILE A 266 -4.03 -12.05 -9.18
N ASN A 267 -4.22 -13.32 -8.85
CA ASN A 267 -4.17 -14.41 -9.81
C ASN A 267 -5.50 -15.16 -9.80
N ASP A 268 -5.84 -15.73 -10.94
CA ASP A 268 -6.88 -16.73 -11.11
C ASP A 268 -8.33 -16.20 -11.07
N PHE A 269 -9.02 -16.37 -12.19
CA PHE A 269 -10.48 -16.40 -12.24
C PHE A 269 -10.81 -17.88 -12.27
N GLY A 270 -10.99 -18.47 -11.09
CA GLY A 270 -11.33 -19.89 -10.99
C GLY A 270 -12.51 -20.23 -11.90
N ASP A 271 -12.70 -21.52 -12.23
CA ASP A 271 -13.85 -21.96 -13.05
C ASP A 271 -15.21 -21.47 -12.49
N ASP A 272 -15.25 -21.08 -11.20
CA ASP A 272 -16.38 -20.50 -10.50
C ASP A 272 -16.61 -18.98 -10.76
N GLY A 273 -15.60 -18.26 -11.28
CA GLY A 273 -15.64 -16.83 -11.55
C GLY A 273 -15.21 -15.94 -10.37
N SER A 274 -14.58 -16.51 -9.34
CA SER A 274 -14.07 -15.79 -8.17
C SER A 274 -12.71 -15.11 -8.43
N LEU A 275 -12.41 -14.03 -7.72
CA LEU A 275 -11.12 -13.32 -7.76
C LEU A 275 -10.26 -13.73 -6.56
N TYR A 276 -9.05 -14.26 -6.81
CA TYR A 276 -8.14 -14.66 -5.75
C TYR A 276 -7.02 -13.62 -5.58
N ILE A 277 -6.77 -13.23 -4.33
CA ILE A 277 -5.66 -12.36 -3.95
C ILE A 277 -4.76 -13.20 -3.03
N THR A 278 -3.57 -13.54 -3.52
CA THR A 278 -2.66 -14.51 -2.87
C THR A 278 -2.00 -13.93 -1.62
N LYS A 279 -1.72 -12.62 -1.64
CA LYS A 279 -1.11 -11.89 -0.52
C LYS A 279 -1.77 -10.51 -0.38
N VAL A 280 -2.65 -10.37 0.60
CA VAL A 280 -3.36 -9.11 0.85
C VAL A 280 -2.45 -8.11 1.57
N ILE A 281 -2.32 -6.91 1.02
CA ILE A 281 -1.68 -5.76 1.66
C ILE A 281 -2.61 -4.54 1.54
N THR A 282 -2.27 -3.44 2.21
CA THR A 282 -3.16 -2.26 2.28
C THR A 282 -3.46 -1.60 0.94
N ILE A 283 -2.62 -1.82 -0.09
CA ILE A 283 -2.88 -1.28 -1.43
C ILE A 283 -4.10 -1.96 -2.08
N HIS A 284 -4.43 -3.18 -1.66
CA HIS A 284 -5.59 -3.93 -2.15
C HIS A 284 -6.90 -3.42 -1.53
N MET A 285 -6.86 -2.57 -0.50
CA MET A 285 -8.08 -1.97 0.05
C MET A 285 -8.90 -1.27 -1.04
N GLY A 286 -10.23 -1.32 -0.93
CA GLY A 286 -11.13 -0.63 -1.83
C GLY A 286 -12.23 -1.51 -2.42
N ASN A 287 -12.93 -0.96 -3.40
CA ASN A 287 -14.10 -1.56 -4.00
C ASN A 287 -13.74 -2.34 -5.28
N TYR A 288 -14.16 -3.60 -5.33
CA TYR A 288 -14.06 -4.49 -6.48
C TYR A 288 -15.47 -4.81 -6.96
N SER A 289 -15.77 -4.64 -8.23
CA SER A 289 -17.09 -4.99 -8.77
C SER A 289 -17.01 -6.16 -9.72
N CYS A 290 -17.88 -7.15 -9.54
CA CYS A 290 -18.05 -8.25 -10.47
C CYS A 290 -19.36 -8.07 -11.25
N HIS A 291 -19.33 -8.39 -12.55
CA HIS A 291 -20.51 -8.40 -13.42
C HIS A 291 -20.37 -9.51 -14.45
N ALA A 292 -21.48 -10.00 -14.99
CA ALA A 292 -21.44 -10.92 -16.11
C ALA A 292 -21.13 -10.16 -17.41
N TYR A 293 -20.31 -10.74 -18.28
CA TYR A 293 -19.97 -10.14 -19.58
C TYR A 293 -21.23 -9.79 -20.39
N GLY A 294 -21.36 -8.51 -20.79
CA GLY A 294 -22.54 -7.98 -21.50
C GLY A 294 -23.70 -7.52 -20.60
N TYR A 295 -23.58 -7.63 -19.27
CA TYR A 295 -24.62 -7.24 -18.30
C TYR A 295 -24.05 -6.32 -17.21
N GLU A 296 -23.47 -5.19 -17.60
CA GLU A 296 -22.77 -4.29 -16.66
C GLU A 296 -23.69 -3.68 -15.58
N GLU A 297 -24.97 -3.48 -15.89
CA GLU A 297 -25.98 -2.96 -14.96
C GLU A 297 -26.25 -3.89 -13.77
N MET A 298 -26.01 -5.20 -13.94
CA MET A 298 -26.12 -6.19 -12.87
C MET A 298 -24.73 -6.45 -12.31
N SER A 299 -24.35 -5.68 -11.30
CA SER A 299 -23.04 -5.78 -10.65
C SER A 299 -23.17 -5.96 -9.14
N GLN A 300 -22.26 -6.76 -8.58
CA GLN A 300 -22.03 -6.89 -7.15
C GLN A 300 -20.72 -6.18 -6.80
N THR A 301 -20.72 -5.41 -5.72
CA THR A 301 -19.55 -4.67 -5.22
C THR A 301 -19.04 -5.31 -3.93
N HIS A 302 -17.78 -5.71 -3.94
CA HIS A 302 -17.03 -6.22 -2.80
C HIS A 302 -16.14 -5.12 -2.23
N VAL A 303 -16.36 -4.76 -0.97
CA VAL A 303 -15.52 -3.82 -0.22
C VAL A 303 -14.45 -4.62 0.52
N LEU A 304 -13.19 -4.54 0.06
CA LEU A 304 -12.06 -5.20 0.70
C LEU A 304 -11.43 -4.28 1.75
N GLN A 305 -11.46 -4.70 3.01
CA GLN A 305 -10.83 -4.03 4.14
C GLN A 305 -9.61 -4.83 4.59
N VAL A 306 -8.53 -4.13 4.96
CA VAL A 306 -7.29 -4.76 5.39
C VAL A 306 -6.92 -4.32 6.79
N ASN A 307 -6.73 -5.31 7.66
CA ASN A 307 -6.37 -5.12 9.06
C ASN A 307 -4.87 -5.38 9.24
N VAL A 308 -4.19 -4.54 10.02
CA VAL A 308 -2.75 -4.58 10.31
C VAL A 308 -2.57 -4.68 11.83
N PRO A 309 -1.87 -5.72 12.34
CA PRO A 309 -1.60 -5.84 13.77
C PRO A 309 -0.75 -4.66 14.28
N PRO A 310 -0.77 -4.37 15.59
CA PRO A 310 0.03 -3.28 16.16
C PRO A 310 1.52 -3.55 15.98
N VAL A 311 2.29 -2.50 15.71
CA VAL A 311 3.76 -2.53 15.75
C VAL A 311 4.25 -1.29 16.48
N ILE A 312 4.99 -1.49 17.57
CA ILE A 312 5.65 -0.42 18.31
C ILE A 312 6.82 0.12 17.47
N LEU A 313 6.77 1.42 17.21
CA LEU A 313 7.77 2.18 16.44
C LEU A 313 8.75 2.90 17.35
N VAL A 314 8.25 3.46 18.44
CA VAL A 314 9.08 4.08 19.47
C VAL A 314 9.04 3.20 20.68
N TYR A 315 10.20 2.71 21.01
CA TYR A 315 10.45 1.90 22.18
C TYR A 315 10.80 2.83 23.35
N PRO A 316 10.32 2.55 24.57
CA PRO A 316 10.79 3.29 25.72
C PRO A 316 12.29 3.08 25.91
N GLU A 317 13.06 4.16 25.96
CA GLU A 317 14.50 4.08 26.23
C GLU A 317 14.76 3.87 27.73
N THR A 318 15.82 3.11 28.04
CA THR A 318 16.27 2.92 29.43
C THR A 318 16.94 4.19 29.93
N GLN A 319 16.52 4.67 31.10
CA GLN A 319 16.95 5.97 31.64
C GLN A 319 17.50 5.85 33.05
N ALA A 320 18.51 6.67 33.36
CA ALA A 320 19.05 6.86 34.71
C ALA A 320 18.85 8.33 35.15
N GLN A 321 17.99 8.54 36.14
CA GLN A 321 17.59 9.88 36.59
C GLN A 321 17.96 10.13 38.05
N GLU A 322 18.17 11.41 38.39
CA GLU A 322 18.41 11.81 39.77
C GLU A 322 17.08 12.03 40.49
N PRO A 323 16.97 11.71 41.80
CA PRO A 323 15.78 12.00 42.58
C PRO A 323 15.34 13.46 42.44
N GLY A 324 14.05 13.68 42.22
CA GLY A 324 13.46 15.02 42.10
C GLY A 324 13.32 15.53 40.67
N VAL A 325 14.05 14.97 39.69
CA VAL A 325 14.00 15.36 38.27
C VAL A 325 12.78 14.74 37.57
N ALA A 326 12.27 15.35 36.51
CA ALA A 326 11.21 14.76 35.70
C ALA A 326 11.75 13.66 34.76
N ALA A 327 10.95 12.64 34.46
CA ALA A 327 11.26 11.60 33.48
C ALA A 327 10.10 11.40 32.51
N SER A 328 10.41 11.03 31.27
CA SER A 328 9.42 10.71 30.24
C SER A 328 9.84 9.46 29.50
N LEU A 329 8.97 8.44 29.47
CA LEU A 329 9.14 7.24 28.66
C LEU A 329 8.16 7.32 27.49
N HIS A 330 8.67 7.18 26.26
CA HIS A 330 7.86 7.28 25.05
C HIS A 330 7.50 5.90 24.54
N CYS A 331 6.30 5.77 23.98
CA CYS A 331 5.87 4.60 23.26
C CYS A 331 4.93 5.01 22.15
N HIS A 332 5.15 4.55 20.94
CA HIS A 332 4.22 4.81 19.84
C HIS A 332 4.07 3.56 19.02
N ALA A 333 2.84 3.24 18.61
CA ALA A 333 2.55 2.08 17.79
C ALA A 333 1.59 2.44 16.68
N ASP A 334 1.81 1.85 15.51
CA ASP A 334 0.91 1.97 14.36
C ASP A 334 0.18 0.63 14.13
N GLY A 335 -0.92 0.67 13.39
CA GLY A 335 -1.75 -0.50 13.10
C GLY A 335 -3.11 -0.10 12.53
N ILE A 336 -3.80 -1.06 11.93
CA ILE A 336 -5.12 -0.87 11.31
C ILE A 336 -6.09 -1.93 11.86
N PRO A 337 -7.09 -1.56 12.66
CA PRO A 337 -7.34 -0.23 13.23
C PRO A 337 -6.23 0.26 14.17
N ASN A 338 -6.21 1.57 14.43
CA ASN A 338 -5.26 2.23 15.32
C ASN A 338 -5.16 1.52 16.68
N PRO A 339 -3.96 1.16 17.16
CA PRO A 339 -3.80 0.46 18.43
C PRO A 339 -4.01 1.39 19.63
N LYS A 340 -4.51 0.81 20.73
CA LYS A 340 -4.58 1.43 22.05
C LYS A 340 -3.32 1.10 22.84
N LEU A 341 -2.71 2.12 23.42
CA LEU A 341 -1.53 1.98 24.27
C LEU A 341 -1.93 1.83 25.75
N THR A 342 -1.22 0.96 26.45
CA THR A 342 -1.35 0.71 27.90
C THR A 342 0.04 0.50 28.50
N TRP A 343 0.22 0.79 29.79
CA TRP A 343 1.50 0.68 30.46
C TRP A 343 1.43 -0.21 31.68
N LEU A 344 2.47 -1.00 31.90
CA LEU A 344 2.70 -1.78 33.12
C LEU A 344 3.95 -1.27 33.84
N LYS A 345 3.96 -1.37 35.18
CA LYS A 345 5.16 -1.23 36.00
C LYS A 345 5.37 -2.54 36.75
N ASN A 346 6.53 -3.17 36.53
CA ASN A 346 6.89 -4.46 37.11
C ASN A 346 5.80 -5.54 36.87
N GLY A 347 5.22 -5.54 35.67
CA GLY A 347 4.16 -6.48 35.26
C GLY A 347 2.76 -6.19 35.81
N LEU A 348 2.55 -5.05 36.49
CA LEU A 348 1.24 -4.63 37.01
C LEU A 348 0.72 -3.41 36.26
N ASP A 349 -0.58 -3.39 35.95
CA ASP A 349 -1.24 -2.27 35.28
C ASP A 349 -0.95 -0.95 36.01
N LEU A 350 -0.36 0.01 35.28
CA LEU A 350 -0.20 1.36 35.78
C LEU A 350 -1.57 2.06 35.75
N GLN A 351 -2.16 2.21 36.92
CA GLN A 351 -3.37 3.02 37.11
C GLN A 351 -2.94 4.49 37.29
N PRO A 352 -3.10 5.37 36.28
CA PRO A 352 -2.52 6.72 36.30
C PRO A 352 -3.09 7.58 37.44
N TYR A 353 -4.34 7.31 37.83
CA TYR A 353 -5.05 8.04 38.88
C TYR A 353 -4.61 7.68 40.31
N SER A 354 -3.78 6.65 40.48
CA SER A 354 -3.34 6.18 41.81
C SER A 354 -2.17 7.00 42.38
N SER A 355 -1.42 7.74 41.55
CA SER A 355 -0.29 8.56 41.97
C SER A 355 -0.34 9.94 41.30
N LYS A 356 -0.34 11.03 42.10
CA LYS A 356 -0.33 12.41 41.59
C LYS A 356 0.93 12.80 40.81
N GLN A 357 1.94 11.91 40.75
CA GLN A 357 3.23 12.18 40.09
C GLN A 357 3.36 11.55 38.70
N LEU A 358 2.49 10.60 38.36
CA LEU A 358 2.51 9.86 37.09
C LEU A 358 1.35 10.35 36.21
N SER A 359 1.62 10.63 34.94
CA SER A 359 0.59 10.96 33.95
C SER A 359 0.83 10.25 32.64
N LEU A 360 -0.25 9.80 32.01
CA LEU A 360 -0.24 9.34 30.63
C LEU A 360 -0.62 10.52 29.73
N ILE A 361 0.27 10.88 28.82
CA ILE A 361 0.10 11.94 27.83
C ILE A 361 -0.20 11.28 26.48
N ALA A 362 -0.94 11.96 25.60
CA ALA A 362 -1.30 11.49 24.25
C ALA A 362 -1.89 10.07 24.23
N ASN A 363 -2.89 9.81 25.08
CA ASN A 363 -3.53 8.50 25.25
C ASN A 363 -2.54 7.33 25.50
N GLY A 364 -1.46 7.62 26.24
CA GLY A 364 -0.46 6.62 26.60
C GLY A 364 0.76 6.58 25.68
N SER A 365 0.91 7.54 24.76
CA SER A 365 2.14 7.61 23.94
C SER A 365 3.36 8.12 24.72
N GLU A 366 3.12 8.74 25.88
CA GLU A 366 4.17 9.13 26.81
C GLU A 366 3.70 8.87 28.26
N LEU A 367 4.55 8.19 29.02
CA LEU A 367 4.45 8.08 30.46
C LEU A 367 5.36 9.13 31.09
N HIS A 368 4.77 10.16 31.68
CA HIS A 368 5.49 11.24 32.32
C HIS A 368 5.49 11.10 33.85
N ILE A 369 6.66 11.33 34.45
CA ILE A 369 6.90 11.33 35.88
C ILE A 369 7.40 12.73 36.25
N ASN A 370 6.58 13.53 36.93
CA ASN A 370 6.90 14.93 37.23
C ASN A 370 8.16 15.10 38.10
N SER A 371 8.39 14.17 39.02
CA SER A 371 9.49 14.22 39.97
C SER A 371 9.78 12.81 40.47
N VAL A 372 10.84 12.20 39.93
CA VAL A 372 11.19 10.80 40.17
C VAL A 372 11.63 10.56 41.61
N ARG A 373 11.22 9.42 42.17
CA ARG A 373 11.57 8.97 43.52
C ARG A 373 12.14 7.56 43.47
N TYR A 374 12.95 7.15 44.42
CA TYR A 374 13.54 5.80 44.44
C TYR A 374 12.53 4.65 44.18
N GLU A 375 11.28 4.78 44.62
CA GLU A 375 10.18 3.84 44.37
C GLU A 375 9.72 3.75 42.91
N ASP A 376 10.03 4.74 42.07
CA ASP A 376 9.82 4.75 40.62
C ASP A 376 10.83 3.89 39.86
N THR A 377 11.86 3.38 40.54
CA THR A 377 12.75 2.39 39.94
C THR A 377 11.96 1.13 39.56
N GLY A 378 12.11 0.65 38.34
CA GLY A 378 11.41 -0.54 37.87
C GLY A 378 11.44 -0.73 36.37
N ALA A 379 10.87 -1.86 35.94
CA ALA A 379 10.62 -2.16 34.54
C ALA A 379 9.26 -1.59 34.13
N TYR A 380 9.24 -0.79 33.07
CA TYR A 380 8.07 -0.17 32.49
C TYR A 380 7.80 -0.81 31.12
N THR A 381 6.66 -1.46 30.97
CA THR A 381 6.26 -2.13 29.73
C THR A 381 5.20 -1.30 29.04
N CYS A 382 5.40 -0.95 27.77
CA CYS A 382 4.35 -0.44 26.91
C CYS A 382 3.70 -1.60 26.15
N ILE A 383 2.37 -1.63 26.09
CA ILE A 383 1.59 -2.61 25.36
C ILE A 383 0.68 -1.89 24.38
N ALA A 384 0.83 -2.18 23.09
CA ALA A 384 -0.01 -1.72 22.01
C ALA A 384 -0.98 -2.82 21.57
N LYS A 385 -2.28 -2.53 21.54
CA LYS A 385 -3.31 -3.54 21.23
C LYS A 385 -4.38 -3.02 20.27
N ASN A 386 -4.73 -3.81 19.26
CA ASN A 386 -5.94 -3.63 18.46
C ASN A 386 -6.74 -4.95 18.39
N GLU A 387 -7.76 -5.02 17.54
CA GLU A 387 -8.61 -6.22 17.39
C GLU A 387 -7.91 -7.42 16.72
N VAL A 388 -6.73 -7.19 16.12
CA VAL A 388 -6.00 -8.15 15.29
C VAL A 388 -4.80 -8.74 16.03
N GLY A 389 -4.21 -7.97 16.96
CA GLY A 389 -2.99 -8.39 17.66
C GLY A 389 -2.58 -7.48 18.80
N VAL A 390 -1.42 -7.80 19.37
CA VAL A 390 -0.75 -7.09 20.46
C VAL A 390 0.73 -7.04 20.16
N ASP A 391 1.37 -5.93 20.50
CA ASP A 391 2.83 -5.78 20.53
C ASP A 391 3.24 -5.12 21.85
N GLU A 392 4.40 -5.47 22.40
CA GLU A 392 4.86 -4.98 23.69
C GLU A 392 6.38 -4.79 23.74
N ASP A 393 6.82 -3.78 24.47
CA ASP A 393 8.24 -3.57 24.73
C ASP A 393 8.51 -3.01 26.14
N ILE A 394 9.72 -3.23 26.66
CA ILE A 394 10.07 -3.03 28.07
C ILE A 394 11.32 -2.16 28.20
N SER A 395 11.23 -1.14 29.04
CA SER A 395 12.35 -0.30 29.47
C SER A 395 12.57 -0.35 30.97
N SER A 396 13.77 0.04 31.42
CA SER A 396 14.07 0.22 32.84
C SER A 396 14.29 1.70 33.18
N LEU A 397 13.69 2.16 34.27
CA LEU A 397 14.03 3.44 34.90
C LEU A 397 14.86 3.18 36.16
N PHE A 398 16.06 3.76 36.22
CA PHE A 398 16.96 3.69 37.37
C PHE A 398 17.08 5.06 38.04
N ILE A 399 17.10 5.06 39.37
CA ILE A 399 17.24 6.30 40.14
C ILE A 399 18.50 6.22 40.98
N GLU A 400 19.45 7.10 40.67
CA GLU A 400 20.79 7.11 41.27
C GLU A 400 21.15 8.50 41.79
N ASP A 401 21.92 8.54 42.89
CA ASP A 401 22.50 9.77 43.42
C ASP A 401 23.64 10.29 42.51
N SER A 402 23.75 11.62 42.43
CA SER A 402 24.68 12.37 41.55
C SER A 402 26.16 11.97 41.64
N ALA A 403 26.58 11.40 42.79
CA ALA A 403 27.94 10.90 43.01
C ALA A 403 28.31 9.71 42.10
N ARG A 404 27.35 8.86 41.69
CA ARG A 404 27.58 7.75 40.76
C ARG A 404 27.49 8.17 39.30
N LYS A 405 26.62 9.12 38.98
CA LYS A 405 26.47 9.70 37.64
C LYS A 405 27.76 10.37 37.15
N THR A 406 28.55 10.94 38.07
CA THR A 406 29.86 11.53 37.76
C THR A 406 30.88 10.46 37.37
N LEU A 407 30.90 9.30 38.04
CA LEU A 407 31.77 8.16 37.69
C LEU A 407 31.33 7.48 36.40
N ALA A 408 30.02 7.34 36.18
CA ALA A 408 29.46 6.86 34.93
C ALA A 408 29.82 7.82 33.78
N ASN A 409 29.56 9.13 33.89
CA ASN A 409 29.90 10.11 32.84
C ASN A 409 31.42 10.21 32.54
N ILE A 410 32.28 9.81 33.50
CA ILE A 410 33.73 9.70 33.30
C ILE A 410 34.08 8.39 32.55
N LEU A 411 33.38 7.28 32.83
CA LEU A 411 33.58 5.97 32.16
C LEU A 411 32.92 5.90 30.76
N TRP A 412 31.70 6.44 30.58
CA TRP A 412 31.00 6.57 29.29
C TRP A 412 31.65 7.57 28.34
N ARG A 413 32.65 8.35 28.80
CA ARG A 413 33.46 9.22 27.94
C ARG A 413 34.46 8.44 27.09
N GLU A 414 34.74 7.19 27.43
CA GLU A 414 35.65 6.31 26.68
C GLU A 414 34.91 5.42 25.64
N GLU A 415 33.57 5.26 25.76
CA GLU A 415 32.73 4.56 24.78
C GLU A 415 31.80 5.54 24.04
N GLY A 416 32.37 6.49 23.28
CA GLY A 416 31.65 7.23 22.24
C GLY A 416 30.55 8.18 22.74
N LEU A 417 30.79 9.50 22.58
CA LEU A 417 29.74 10.53 22.50
C LEU A 417 28.47 9.96 21.89
N SER A 418 27.32 10.11 22.55
CA SER A 418 26.00 9.70 22.02
C SER A 418 25.89 10.09 20.55
N VAL A 419 26.06 9.12 19.66
CA VAL A 419 25.96 9.29 18.21
C VAL A 419 24.48 9.32 17.89
N GLY A 420 23.78 10.37 18.28
CA GLY A 420 22.31 10.34 18.21
C GLY A 420 21.71 11.72 18.36
N ASN A 421 20.89 12.09 17.38
CA ASN A 421 19.89 13.16 17.40
C ASN A 421 20.44 14.59 17.24
N MET A 422 20.97 14.89 16.05
CA MET A 422 21.50 16.21 15.67
C MET A 422 21.00 16.68 14.31
N PHE A 423 20.89 18.00 14.15
CA PHE A 423 20.68 18.64 12.84
C PHE A 423 22.02 19.01 12.22
N TYR A 424 22.18 18.68 10.94
CA TYR A 424 23.29 19.10 10.09
C TYR A 424 22.78 20.21 9.18
N ILE A 425 23.35 21.41 9.31
CA ILE A 425 22.97 22.59 8.55
C ILE A 425 24.12 23.01 7.67
N PHE A 426 23.86 23.12 6.37
CA PHE A 426 24.85 23.51 5.37
C PHE A 426 24.61 24.95 4.97
N SER A 427 25.57 25.82 5.29
CA SER A 427 25.48 27.28 5.13
C SER A 427 26.68 27.80 4.34
N ASP A 428 26.69 29.10 4.04
CA ASP A 428 27.82 29.75 3.37
C ASP A 428 29.16 29.53 4.08
N GLU A 429 29.14 29.41 5.41
CA GLU A 429 30.35 29.36 6.24
C GLU A 429 30.88 27.92 6.45
N GLY A 430 30.10 26.92 6.05
CA GLY A 430 30.47 25.50 6.14
C GLY A 430 29.31 24.63 6.61
N ILE A 431 29.59 23.70 7.53
CA ILE A 431 28.61 22.75 8.08
C ILE A 431 28.50 22.96 9.59
N THR A 432 27.31 23.25 10.08
CA THR A 432 27.00 23.41 11.50
C THR A 432 26.24 22.18 11.99
N ILE A 433 26.73 21.55 13.05
CA ILE A 433 26.09 20.40 13.71
C ILE A 433 25.47 20.90 15.01
N LEU A 434 24.14 20.86 15.08
CA LEU A 434 23.34 21.45 16.14
C LEU A 434 22.62 20.37 16.94
N GLN A 435 22.80 20.40 18.27
CA GLN A 435 21.96 19.63 19.18
C GLN A 435 20.71 20.45 19.53
N PRO A 436 19.49 19.96 19.23
CA PRO A 436 18.29 20.77 19.35
C PRO A 436 17.85 21.06 20.80
N GLY A 437 18.09 20.13 21.74
CA GLY A 437 17.58 20.26 23.11
C GLY A 437 18.03 21.53 23.84
N ASN A 438 19.31 21.86 23.73
CA ASN A 438 19.90 23.07 24.32
C ASN A 438 20.35 24.11 23.28
N CYS A 439 20.07 23.87 21.99
CA CYS A 439 20.52 24.68 20.87
C CYS A 439 22.04 24.90 20.82
N GLU A 440 22.81 23.93 21.29
CA GLU A 440 24.26 24.01 21.32
C GLU A 440 24.85 23.55 19.99
N ILE A 441 25.74 24.37 19.43
CA ILE A 441 26.56 23.98 18.28
C ILE A 441 27.64 23.02 18.78
N ARG A 442 27.46 21.73 18.49
CA ARG A 442 28.42 20.68 18.86
C ARG A 442 29.70 20.76 18.05
N ARG A 443 29.56 21.09 16.77
CA ARG A 443 30.69 21.23 15.85
C ARG A 443 30.35 22.18 14.72
N HIS A 444 31.36 22.89 14.25
CA HIS A 444 31.31 23.67 13.03
C HIS A 444 32.50 23.31 12.14
N ILE A 445 32.23 22.68 10.99
CA ILE A 445 33.20 22.30 9.96
C ILE A 445 33.34 23.51 9.03
N LYS A 446 34.51 24.15 9.04
CA LYS A 446 34.74 25.40 8.29
C LYS A 446 34.87 25.15 6.80
N GLN A 447 34.48 26.11 5.97
CA GLN A 447 34.66 26.09 4.52
C GLN A 447 36.08 25.77 3.99
N SER A 448 37.13 26.09 4.76
CA SER A 448 38.54 25.81 4.43
C SER A 448 39.07 24.49 5.00
N GLU A 449 38.26 23.74 5.75
CA GLU A 449 38.63 22.41 6.24
C GLU A 449 38.83 21.47 5.04
N ARG A 450 39.83 20.60 5.13
CA ARG A 450 40.23 19.72 4.03
C ARG A 450 39.51 18.39 4.09
N ILE A 451 39.16 17.88 2.91
CA ILE A 451 38.54 16.56 2.73
C ILE A 451 39.60 15.49 2.99
N MET A 452 39.26 14.46 3.77
CA MET A 452 40.24 13.46 4.20
C MET A 452 40.87 12.68 3.04
N ALA A 453 40.08 12.27 2.04
CA ALA A 453 40.56 11.47 0.93
C ALA A 453 41.38 12.27 -0.11
N THR A 454 41.02 13.52 -0.41
CA THR A 454 41.60 14.30 -1.52
C THR A 454 42.51 15.44 -1.07
N TYR A 455 42.49 15.81 0.22
CA TYR A 455 43.16 17.00 0.79
C TYR A 455 42.75 18.35 0.17
N GLU A 456 41.72 18.37 -0.67
CA GLU A 456 41.13 19.60 -1.20
C GLU A 456 40.33 20.34 -0.12
N GLU A 457 40.25 21.66 -0.22
CA GLU A 457 39.31 22.43 0.61
C GLU A 457 37.86 22.02 0.32
N MET A 458 37.03 22.00 1.36
CA MET A 458 35.62 21.69 1.24
C MET A 458 34.91 22.64 0.25
N CYS A 459 35.21 23.94 0.33
CA CYS A 459 34.62 24.96 -0.53
C CYS A 459 35.72 25.85 -1.14
N PRO A 460 36.36 25.45 -2.25
CA PRO A 460 37.50 26.19 -2.79
C PRO A 460 37.14 27.62 -3.20
N LYS A 461 38.11 28.53 -3.13
CA LYS A 461 37.93 29.93 -3.56
C LYS A 461 37.77 30.01 -5.08
N SER A 462 36.65 30.56 -5.54
CA SER A 462 36.47 30.91 -6.96
C SER A 462 37.31 32.14 -7.31
N GLU A 463 37.94 32.14 -8.48
CA GLU A 463 38.73 33.29 -8.96
C GLU A 463 37.88 34.57 -8.97
N GLY A 464 38.33 35.60 -8.25
CA GLY A 464 37.66 36.91 -8.18
C GLY A 464 36.48 37.01 -7.20
N VAL A 465 36.09 35.94 -6.50
CA VAL A 465 34.99 35.95 -5.52
C VAL A 465 35.55 35.98 -4.09
N THR A 466 35.51 37.16 -3.46
CA THR A 466 35.78 37.34 -2.04
C THR A 466 34.54 37.95 -1.37
N PRO A 467 33.97 37.34 -0.32
CA PRO A 467 34.48 36.20 0.46
C PRO A 467 34.24 34.80 -0.15
N GLN A 468 35.09 33.85 0.25
CA GLN A 468 34.86 32.41 0.08
C GLN A 468 33.53 32.04 0.75
N HIS A 469 32.70 31.28 0.04
CA HIS A 469 31.46 30.72 0.59
C HIS A 469 31.18 29.36 -0.05
N CYS A 470 30.45 28.51 0.66
CA CYS A 470 29.97 27.24 0.16
C CYS A 470 28.66 27.37 -0.61
N VAL A 471 28.47 26.54 -1.63
CA VAL A 471 27.21 26.42 -2.36
C VAL A 471 26.72 24.98 -2.26
N TRP A 472 25.56 24.82 -1.63
CA TRP A 472 24.93 23.53 -1.36
C TRP A 472 23.63 23.39 -2.15
N GLY A 473 23.31 22.16 -2.59
CA GLY A 473 22.06 21.86 -3.29
C GLY A 473 21.08 21.06 -2.43
N SER A 474 21.34 19.77 -2.27
CA SER A 474 20.48 18.83 -1.55
C SER A 474 21.33 17.90 -0.69
N ALA A 475 20.77 17.43 0.42
CA ALA A 475 21.44 16.52 1.34
C ALA A 475 20.50 15.43 1.85
N VAL A 476 21.05 14.24 2.14
CA VAL A 476 20.32 13.08 2.67
C VAL A 476 21.13 12.35 3.74
N SER A 477 20.45 11.91 4.80
CA SER A 477 21.04 11.02 5.82
C SER A 477 20.86 9.56 5.41
N VAL A 478 21.92 8.78 5.53
CA VAL A 478 22.00 7.37 5.13
C VAL A 478 22.32 6.52 6.36
N ARG A 479 21.30 5.81 6.86
CA ARG A 479 21.33 4.90 8.03
C ARG A 479 22.11 5.46 9.24
N ASN A 480 22.01 6.76 9.49
CA ASN A 480 22.71 7.48 10.56
C ASN A 480 24.24 7.34 10.56
N LYS A 481 24.84 6.85 9.49
CA LYS A 481 26.30 6.64 9.36
C LYS A 481 26.94 7.67 8.45
N TYR A 482 26.29 7.99 7.33
CA TYR A 482 26.77 8.99 6.38
C TYR A 482 25.71 10.04 6.09
N VAL A 483 26.16 11.27 5.87
CA VAL A 483 25.37 12.32 5.22
C VAL A 483 26.00 12.60 3.87
N TYR A 484 25.19 12.50 2.81
CA TYR A 484 25.57 12.92 1.47
C TYR A 484 25.03 14.33 1.24
N VAL A 485 25.86 15.23 0.73
CA VAL A 485 25.44 16.59 0.36
C VAL A 485 26.00 16.96 -1.01
N SER A 486 25.20 17.62 -1.84
CA SER A 486 25.64 18.05 -3.17
C SER A 486 26.29 19.43 -3.17
N GLN A 487 27.34 19.56 -3.99
CA GLN A 487 27.98 20.83 -4.34
C GLN A 487 27.80 21.09 -5.84
N PRO A 488 26.72 21.78 -6.25
CA PRO A 488 26.32 21.90 -7.66
C PRO A 488 27.42 22.45 -8.58
N PHE A 489 28.14 23.49 -8.15
CA PHE A 489 29.16 24.15 -8.96
C PHE A 489 30.49 23.38 -9.02
N GLN A 490 30.77 22.53 -8.03
CA GLN A 490 31.95 21.67 -7.96
C GLN A 490 31.71 20.29 -8.61
N LYS A 491 30.49 20.00 -9.09
CA LYS A 491 30.12 18.76 -9.78
C LYS A 491 30.44 17.50 -8.96
N ARG A 492 30.17 17.58 -7.66
CA ARG A 492 30.49 16.51 -6.71
C ARG A 492 29.49 16.44 -5.57
N LEU A 493 29.48 15.30 -4.89
CA LEU A 493 28.89 15.13 -3.56
C LEU A 493 30.00 15.05 -2.51
N LEU A 494 29.73 15.51 -1.30
CA LEU A 494 30.56 15.24 -0.14
C LEU A 494 29.89 14.15 0.70
N VAL A 495 30.70 13.22 1.19
CA VAL A 495 30.29 12.19 2.15
C VAL A 495 30.84 12.57 3.51
N ILE A 496 29.94 12.72 4.48
CA ILE A 496 30.26 13.08 5.85
C ILE A 496 29.99 11.89 6.74
N ASP A 497 31.01 11.43 7.45
CA ASP A 497 30.86 10.41 8.48
C ASP A 497 30.26 11.05 9.73
N THR A 498 29.12 10.54 10.19
CA THR A 498 28.33 11.11 11.29
C THR A 498 28.98 10.87 12.65
N GLN A 499 29.70 9.76 12.80
CA GLN A 499 30.40 9.39 14.03
C GLN A 499 31.68 10.20 14.20
N ALA A 500 32.48 10.30 13.13
CA ALA A 500 33.71 11.09 13.12
C ALA A 500 33.44 12.60 12.97
N GLN A 501 32.23 12.97 12.51
CA GLN A 501 31.81 14.32 12.13
C GLN A 501 32.83 14.98 11.18
N LYS A 502 33.25 14.26 10.14
CA LYS A 502 34.27 14.69 9.18
C LYS A 502 33.84 14.38 7.75
N VAL A 503 34.28 15.22 6.82
CA VAL A 503 34.12 14.96 5.39
C VAL A 503 35.16 13.92 4.96
N VAL A 504 34.70 12.71 4.70
CA VAL A 504 35.57 11.57 4.40
C VAL A 504 35.93 11.49 2.92
N GLN A 505 34.99 11.80 2.02
CA GLN A 505 35.19 11.63 0.59
C GLN A 505 34.46 12.72 -0.21
N ALA A 506 35.02 13.06 -1.38
CA ALA A 506 34.32 13.76 -2.45
C ALA A 506 34.02 12.77 -3.59
N VAL A 507 32.76 12.67 -4.02
CA VAL A 507 32.31 11.75 -5.07
C VAL A 507 31.96 12.56 -6.31
N GLU A 508 32.60 12.28 -7.43
CA GLU A 508 32.31 12.96 -8.70
C GLU A 508 30.89 12.64 -9.21
N THR A 509 30.23 13.65 -9.80
CA THR A 509 28.89 13.53 -10.39
C THR A 509 28.84 14.16 -11.78
N ASP A 510 27.75 13.89 -12.50
CA ASP A 510 27.37 14.70 -13.64
C ASP A 510 27.13 16.17 -13.19
N PRO A 511 27.32 17.17 -14.06
CA PRO A 511 27.32 18.58 -13.67
C PRO A 511 25.99 19.07 -13.06
N VAL A 512 26.10 19.97 -12.07
CA VAL A 512 24.96 20.59 -11.37
C VAL A 512 24.05 19.55 -10.69
N PRO A 513 24.55 18.73 -9.73
CA PRO A 513 23.75 17.84 -8.90
C PRO A 513 22.84 18.63 -7.94
N VAL A 514 21.53 18.62 -8.17
CA VAL A 514 20.58 19.49 -7.45
C VAL A 514 19.72 18.77 -6.43
N ARG A 515 19.45 17.47 -6.60
CA ARG A 515 18.52 16.73 -5.76
C ARG A 515 19.06 15.34 -5.45
N LEU A 516 19.05 15.01 -4.18
CA LEU A 516 19.41 13.70 -3.65
C LEU A 516 18.17 13.00 -3.09
N PHE A 517 18.12 11.69 -3.20
CA PHE A 517 17.13 10.87 -2.53
C PHE A 517 17.77 9.58 -2.05
N TYR A 518 17.53 9.21 -0.80
CA TYR A 518 18.02 7.95 -0.24
C TYR A 518 16.91 6.90 -0.26
N ASP A 519 17.12 5.86 -1.05
CA ASP A 519 16.30 4.66 -1.07
C ASP A 519 16.83 3.67 -0.02
N LYS A 520 16.07 3.55 1.07
CA LYS A 520 16.36 2.66 2.20
C LYS A 520 16.29 1.18 1.82
N SER A 521 15.42 0.82 0.88
CA SER A 521 15.12 -0.57 0.50
C SER A 521 16.36 -1.24 -0.11
N HIS A 522 17.00 -0.53 -1.04
CA HIS A 522 18.15 -1.04 -1.78
C HIS A 522 19.50 -0.48 -1.29
N ASP A 523 19.49 0.38 -0.26
CA ASP A 523 20.67 1.11 0.22
C ASP A 523 21.35 1.94 -0.88
N GLN A 524 20.57 2.80 -1.54
CA GLN A 524 21.00 3.58 -2.70
C GLN A 524 20.77 5.08 -2.52
N VAL A 525 21.74 5.91 -2.94
CA VAL A 525 21.55 7.36 -3.07
C VAL A 525 21.42 7.73 -4.53
N TRP A 526 20.24 8.23 -4.90
CA TRP A 526 19.91 8.71 -6.24
C TRP A 526 20.24 10.19 -6.38
N VAL A 527 20.85 10.55 -7.51
CA VAL A 527 21.42 11.88 -7.79
C VAL A 527 20.85 12.40 -9.09
N LEU A 528 20.02 13.44 -9.01
CA LEU A 528 19.52 14.17 -10.18
C LEU A 528 20.44 15.36 -10.48
N SER A 529 21.00 15.36 -11.67
CA SER A 529 21.87 16.43 -12.18
C SER A 529 21.21 17.15 -13.34
N TRP A 530 21.30 18.48 -13.40
CA TRP A 530 20.69 19.26 -14.47
C TRP A 530 21.55 19.39 -15.74
N GLY A 531 22.84 19.08 -15.63
CA GLY A 531 23.84 19.34 -16.67
C GLY A 531 24.26 20.82 -16.72
N ASP A 532 23.31 21.74 -16.67
CA ASP A 532 23.55 23.19 -16.51
C ASP A 532 22.37 23.88 -15.80
N ILE A 533 22.52 25.18 -15.48
CA ILE A 533 21.47 25.99 -14.83
C ILE A 533 20.21 26.10 -15.70
N GLN A 534 20.30 25.88 -17.02
CA GLN A 534 19.18 25.92 -17.96
C GLN A 534 18.51 24.54 -18.15
N LYS A 535 18.94 23.52 -17.38
CA LYS A 535 18.46 22.14 -17.46
C LYS A 535 18.49 21.56 -18.88
N THR A 536 19.56 21.79 -19.64
CA THR A 536 19.61 21.36 -21.05
C THR A 536 19.71 19.83 -21.18
N HIS A 537 20.52 19.18 -20.35
CA HIS A 537 20.83 17.75 -20.44
C HIS A 537 20.78 17.09 -19.06
N PRO A 538 19.62 17.02 -18.41
CA PRO A 538 19.55 16.45 -17.08
C PRO A 538 19.67 14.91 -17.13
N THR A 539 20.35 14.37 -16.12
CA THR A 539 20.71 12.95 -15.99
C THR A 539 20.41 12.45 -14.58
N LEU A 540 20.33 11.13 -14.46
CA LEU A 540 20.11 10.45 -13.18
C LEU A 540 21.26 9.47 -12.93
N GLN A 541 21.90 9.59 -11.77
CA GLN A 541 22.96 8.69 -11.31
C GLN A 541 22.58 8.05 -9.97
N VAL A 542 23.21 6.94 -9.63
CA VAL A 542 22.96 6.22 -8.37
C VAL A 542 24.27 5.81 -7.70
N ILE A 543 24.31 5.89 -6.38
CA ILE A 543 25.37 5.34 -5.53
C ILE A 543 24.77 4.14 -4.81
N VAL A 544 25.30 2.94 -5.07
CA VAL A 544 24.87 1.70 -4.42
C VAL A 544 25.66 1.45 -3.14
N GLN A 545 25.10 0.66 -2.22
CA GLN A 545 25.74 0.32 -0.93
C GLN A 545 26.11 1.59 -0.14
N ALA A 546 25.23 2.59 -0.17
CA ALA A 546 25.52 3.93 0.35
C ALA A 546 25.82 3.93 1.86
N SER A 547 25.25 3.00 2.62
CA SER A 547 25.50 2.92 4.07
C SER A 547 26.75 2.12 4.43
N VAL A 548 27.12 1.10 3.65
CA VAL A 548 28.19 0.15 4.02
C VAL A 548 29.48 0.31 3.22
N GLY A 549 29.43 0.96 2.05
CA GLY A 549 30.60 1.13 1.20
C GLY A 549 31.70 1.95 1.86
N GLU A 550 32.95 1.50 1.73
CA GLU A 550 34.13 2.28 2.14
C GLU A 550 34.57 3.29 1.07
N LEU A 551 34.27 2.99 -0.21
CA LEU A 551 34.53 3.86 -1.35
C LEU A 551 33.23 4.10 -2.12
N HIS A 552 32.79 5.35 -2.13
CA HIS A 552 31.55 5.75 -2.76
C HIS A 552 31.81 6.22 -4.20
N ARG A 553 30.98 5.77 -5.15
CA ARG A 553 31.07 6.16 -6.55
C ARG A 553 29.69 6.21 -7.19
N THR A 554 29.51 7.13 -8.13
CA THR A 554 28.29 7.23 -8.92
C THR A 554 28.30 6.22 -10.07
N ILE A 555 27.13 5.66 -10.35
CA ILE A 555 26.83 4.83 -11.51
C ILE A 555 25.81 5.60 -12.33
N ARG A 556 26.14 5.87 -13.59
CA ARG A 556 25.23 6.58 -14.49
C ARG A 556 24.14 5.64 -14.98
N THR A 557 22.88 6.06 -14.85
CA THR A 557 21.74 5.31 -15.37
C THR A 557 21.54 5.59 -16.87
N GLN A 558 20.65 4.84 -17.51
CA GLN A 558 20.28 5.06 -18.92
C GLN A 558 19.31 6.25 -19.13
N PHE A 559 18.75 6.81 -18.06
CA PHE A 559 17.72 7.84 -18.17
C PHE A 559 18.35 9.20 -18.52
N GLN A 560 17.86 9.81 -19.60
CA GLN A 560 18.24 11.14 -20.07
C GLN A 560 17.01 12.04 -20.12
N ARG A 561 17.20 13.37 -20.04
CA ARG A 561 16.11 14.36 -20.03
C ARG A 561 15.18 14.21 -18.82
N VAL A 562 15.72 13.73 -17.69
CA VAL A 562 14.99 13.57 -16.43
C VAL A 562 14.69 14.95 -15.84
N GLU A 563 13.43 15.34 -15.78
CA GLU A 563 13.04 16.60 -15.11
C GLU A 563 12.95 16.40 -13.59
N ASP A 564 12.37 15.29 -13.16
CA ASP A 564 12.29 14.88 -11.76
C ASP A 564 12.13 13.36 -11.64
N PHE A 565 12.26 12.84 -10.42
CA PHE A 565 12.01 11.43 -10.11
C PHE A 565 11.33 11.29 -8.74
N TYR A 566 10.66 10.16 -8.56
CA TYR A 566 9.91 9.85 -7.35
C TYR A 566 10.10 8.39 -6.95
N ILE A 567 10.48 8.14 -5.70
CA ILE A 567 10.51 6.82 -5.11
C ILE A 567 9.52 6.82 -3.95
N PRO A 568 8.52 5.92 -3.94
CA PRO A 568 7.59 5.80 -2.82
C PRO A 568 8.34 5.63 -1.49
N PRO A 569 7.91 6.29 -0.40
CA PRO A 569 8.51 6.10 0.91
C PRO A 569 8.17 4.71 1.46
N THR A 570 9.13 4.09 2.16
CA THR A 570 8.90 2.89 2.97
C THR A 570 8.21 3.25 4.28
N ASN A 571 7.40 2.34 4.82
CA ASN A 571 6.82 2.41 6.16
C ASN A 571 6.75 1.01 6.78
N LEU A 572 5.99 0.83 7.87
CA LEU A 572 5.82 -0.46 8.53
C LEU A 572 5.21 -1.54 7.65
N ILE A 573 4.28 -1.15 6.79
CA ILE A 573 3.53 -2.08 5.94
C ILE A 573 4.30 -2.34 4.65
N ILE A 574 4.91 -1.30 4.09
CA ILE A 574 5.75 -1.35 2.90
C ILE A 574 7.20 -1.17 3.34
N THR A 575 7.80 -2.27 3.77
CA THR A 575 9.19 -2.31 4.23
C THR A 575 10.21 -2.30 3.09
N HIS A 576 9.76 -2.64 1.88
CA HIS A 576 10.59 -2.68 0.68
C HIS A 576 9.81 -2.14 -0.53
N VAL A 577 10.40 -1.20 -1.25
CA VAL A 577 9.84 -0.60 -2.46
C VAL A 577 10.64 -1.07 -3.65
N ARG A 578 10.01 -1.76 -4.60
CA ARG A 578 10.67 -2.28 -5.81
C ARG A 578 10.74 -1.27 -6.96
N PHE A 579 9.76 -0.36 -7.03
CA PHE A 579 9.55 0.50 -8.19
C PHE A 579 9.66 1.98 -7.84
N GLY A 580 10.31 2.75 -8.71
CA GLY A 580 10.31 4.21 -8.71
C GLY A 580 9.66 4.76 -9.98
N PHE A 581 9.62 6.08 -10.10
CA PHE A 581 9.07 6.78 -11.25
C PHE A 581 10.02 7.89 -11.71
N VAL A 582 10.16 8.03 -13.02
CA VAL A 582 10.95 9.08 -13.66
C VAL A 582 10.04 9.94 -14.53
N PHE A 583 10.20 11.25 -14.44
CA PHE A 583 9.49 12.24 -15.26
C PHE A 583 10.44 12.81 -16.29
N LEU A 584 10.02 12.79 -17.56
CA LEU A 584 10.83 13.29 -18.66
C LEU A 584 10.37 14.68 -19.09
N LYS A 585 11.33 15.52 -19.48
CA LYS A 585 11.13 16.93 -19.80
C LYS A 585 10.12 17.14 -20.94
N VAL A 586 9.02 17.83 -20.64
CA VAL A 586 7.86 18.12 -21.54
C VAL A 586 7.14 16.85 -22.03
N GLU A 587 7.24 15.73 -21.31
CA GLU A 587 6.55 14.49 -21.69
C GLU A 587 5.32 14.26 -20.79
N PRO A 588 4.11 14.11 -21.37
CA PRO A 588 2.90 13.85 -20.60
C PRO A 588 2.80 12.36 -20.26
N ALA A 589 3.77 11.85 -19.50
CA ALA A 589 3.85 10.46 -19.07
C ALA A 589 4.71 10.32 -17.81
N VAL A 590 4.44 9.28 -17.03
CA VAL A 590 5.33 8.82 -15.95
C VAL A 590 5.91 7.46 -16.31
N HIS A 591 7.20 7.28 -16.09
CA HIS A 591 7.91 6.05 -16.42
C HIS A 591 8.21 5.28 -15.15
N LYS A 592 7.54 4.14 -14.94
CA LYS A 592 7.77 3.22 -13.83
C LYS A 592 9.08 2.47 -14.07
N ILE A 593 10.01 2.59 -13.14
CA ILE A 593 11.35 2.02 -13.21
C ILE A 593 11.55 0.97 -12.12
N ASP A 594 12.30 -0.07 -12.45
CA ASP A 594 12.81 -1.03 -11.48
C ASP A 594 14.03 -0.42 -10.77
N LEU A 595 14.01 -0.36 -9.44
CA LEU A 595 15.10 0.24 -8.65
C LEU A 595 16.30 -0.72 -8.47
N GLU A 596 16.14 -2.00 -8.78
CA GLU A 596 17.22 -2.97 -8.75
C GLU A 596 17.95 -3.02 -10.10
N THR A 597 17.21 -3.04 -11.21
CA THR A 597 17.80 -3.15 -12.57
C THR A 597 18.01 -1.80 -13.27
N PHE A 598 17.48 -0.70 -12.71
CA PHE A 598 17.50 0.64 -13.29
C PHE A 598 16.86 0.72 -14.69
N HIS A 599 15.86 -0.11 -14.94
CA HIS A 599 15.18 -0.23 -16.23
C HIS A 599 13.73 0.25 -16.19
N CYS A 600 13.29 0.88 -17.29
CA CYS A 600 11.88 1.25 -17.45
C CYS A 600 11.06 -0.01 -17.68
N ILE A 601 10.12 -0.28 -16.77
CA ILE A 601 9.21 -1.42 -16.84
C ILE A 601 7.97 -1.05 -17.63
N LYS A 602 7.42 0.14 -17.36
CA LYS A 602 6.13 0.57 -17.90
C LYS A 602 6.08 2.07 -18.05
N THR A 603 5.49 2.54 -19.14
CA THR A 603 5.19 3.97 -19.35
C THR A 603 3.70 4.18 -19.21
N ILE A 604 3.31 5.01 -18.24
CA ILE A 604 1.91 5.37 -18.01
C ILE A 604 1.65 6.72 -18.70
N SER A 605 0.84 6.67 -19.77
CA SER A 605 0.52 7.86 -20.58
C SER A 605 -0.50 8.76 -19.88
N LEU A 606 -0.18 10.05 -19.76
CA LEU A 606 -1.05 11.10 -19.22
C LEU A 606 -1.58 12.03 -20.33
N LYS A 607 -1.37 11.67 -21.60
CA LYS A 607 -1.75 12.47 -22.78
C LYS A 607 -3.23 12.85 -22.78
N ASN A 608 -4.11 11.92 -22.40
CA ASN A 608 -5.57 12.14 -22.39
C ASN A 608 -5.99 13.25 -21.43
N TYR A 609 -5.14 13.60 -20.46
CA TYR A 609 -5.41 14.63 -19.46
C TYR A 609 -4.57 15.89 -19.67
N SER A 610 -3.79 15.97 -20.76
CA SER A 610 -2.86 17.08 -21.04
C SER A 610 -1.95 17.43 -19.85
N CYS A 611 -1.57 16.41 -19.08
CA CYS A 611 -0.80 16.56 -17.86
C CYS A 611 0.68 16.27 -18.10
N VAL A 612 1.53 17.27 -17.89
CA VAL A 612 2.97 17.07 -17.69
C VAL A 612 3.21 16.96 -16.18
N PRO A 613 3.75 15.84 -15.68
CA PRO A 613 3.92 15.60 -14.24
C PRO A 613 5.03 16.49 -13.67
N VAL A 614 4.78 17.07 -12.50
CA VAL A 614 5.74 17.93 -11.77
C VAL A 614 6.15 17.31 -10.45
N ARG A 615 5.16 16.85 -9.65
CA ARG A 615 5.40 16.16 -8.37
C ARG A 615 4.46 14.99 -8.25
N MET A 616 4.87 14.04 -7.43
CA MET A 616 4.09 12.85 -7.13
C MET A 616 4.12 12.58 -5.63
N ALA A 617 3.03 12.03 -5.11
CA ALA A 617 2.95 11.49 -3.77
C ALA A 617 2.21 10.14 -3.80
N TYR A 618 2.36 9.36 -2.75
CA TYR A 618 1.84 8.01 -2.68
C TYR A 618 1.25 7.73 -1.31
N THR A 619 0.12 7.06 -1.30
CA THR A 619 -0.45 6.44 -0.11
C THR A 619 -0.57 4.94 -0.30
N HIS A 620 -0.13 4.20 0.72
CA HIS A 620 -0.24 2.75 0.78
C HIS A 620 -1.66 2.28 1.14
N LEU A 621 -2.52 3.17 1.65
CA LEU A 621 -3.93 2.88 1.92
C LEU A 621 -4.71 3.00 0.61
N SER A 622 -5.30 1.90 0.13
CA SER A 622 -5.93 1.78 -1.20
C SER A 622 -5.00 1.95 -2.40
N GLY A 623 -3.73 2.32 -2.18
CA GLY A 623 -2.72 2.34 -3.21
C GLY A 623 -2.91 3.43 -4.25
N TYR A 624 -3.11 4.69 -3.86
CA TYR A 624 -3.21 5.81 -4.79
C TYR A 624 -1.88 6.53 -4.98
N TYR A 625 -1.55 6.83 -6.23
CA TYR A 625 -0.57 7.84 -6.58
C TYR A 625 -1.26 9.15 -6.96
N PHE A 626 -0.79 10.25 -6.38
CA PHE A 626 -1.26 11.60 -6.66
C PHE A 626 -0.22 12.30 -7.53
N ILE A 627 -0.63 12.82 -8.68
CA ILE A 627 0.27 13.52 -9.60
C ILE A 627 -0.16 14.97 -9.73
N GLN A 628 0.73 15.88 -9.34
CA GLN A 628 0.59 17.29 -9.67
C GLN A 628 0.92 17.50 -11.15
N CYS A 629 -0.07 17.97 -11.89
CA CYS A 629 0.07 18.29 -13.30
C CYS A 629 0.45 19.75 -13.50
N GLN A 630 1.15 20.04 -14.59
CA GLN A 630 1.30 21.37 -15.16
C GLN A 630 0.64 21.43 -16.54
N GLY A 631 -0.26 22.41 -16.73
CA GLY A 631 -0.89 22.69 -18.02
C GLY A 631 0.03 23.44 -18.99
N LYS A 632 -0.30 23.41 -20.30
CA LYS A 632 0.47 24.09 -21.35
C LYS A 632 0.57 25.60 -21.20
N ASN A 633 -0.46 26.22 -20.60
CA ASN A 633 -0.43 27.63 -20.20
C ASN A 633 -0.17 27.66 -18.69
N HIS A 634 0.99 28.14 -18.27
CA HIS A 634 1.40 28.27 -16.86
C HIS A 634 0.44 29.09 -15.97
N SER A 635 -0.65 29.64 -16.55
CA SER A 635 -1.64 30.51 -15.91
C SER A 635 -2.93 29.81 -15.46
N SER A 636 -3.22 28.58 -15.88
CA SER A 636 -4.43 27.85 -15.45
C SER A 636 -4.12 26.75 -14.45
N PRO A 637 -4.84 26.65 -13.31
CA PRO A 637 -4.62 25.57 -12.35
C PRO A 637 -4.95 24.22 -13.00
N SER A 638 -3.94 23.37 -13.14
CA SER A 638 -4.11 22.00 -13.63
C SER A 638 -4.48 21.07 -12.47
N PRO A 639 -5.53 20.24 -12.64
CA PRO A 639 -5.98 19.35 -11.59
C PRO A 639 -4.93 18.28 -11.31
N GLN A 640 -4.90 17.83 -10.06
CA GLN A 640 -4.15 16.66 -9.67
C GLN A 640 -4.79 15.40 -10.29
N LEU A 641 -3.98 14.46 -10.77
CA LEU A 641 -4.45 13.17 -11.29
C LEU A 641 -4.20 12.04 -10.29
N LEU A 642 -5.06 11.03 -10.34
CA LEU A 642 -4.97 9.80 -9.57
C LEU A 642 -4.56 8.63 -10.47
N ILE A 643 -3.58 7.85 -10.02
CA ILE A 643 -3.23 6.56 -10.60
C ILE A 643 -3.42 5.47 -9.54
N ASP A 644 -4.06 4.37 -9.93
CA ASP A 644 -4.19 3.17 -9.10
C ASP A 644 -2.88 2.37 -9.14
N SER A 645 -2.28 2.12 -7.97
CA SER A 645 -0.99 1.41 -7.90
C SER A 645 -1.08 -0.09 -8.17
N VAL A 646 -2.28 -0.68 -8.07
CA VAL A 646 -2.52 -2.10 -8.36
C VAL A 646 -2.55 -2.32 -9.87
N THR A 647 -3.29 -1.50 -10.62
CA THR A 647 -3.47 -1.65 -12.07
C THR A 647 -2.52 -0.78 -12.91
N ASP A 648 -1.81 0.17 -12.29
CA ASP A 648 -1.08 1.28 -12.92
C ASP A 648 -1.95 2.12 -13.89
N ALA A 649 -3.27 2.10 -13.71
CA ALA A 649 -4.20 2.82 -14.56
C ALA A 649 -4.48 4.23 -14.03
N VAL A 650 -4.63 5.19 -14.95
CA VAL A 650 -5.06 6.55 -14.60
C VAL A 650 -6.56 6.53 -14.32
N ILE A 651 -6.94 6.81 -13.08
CA ILE A 651 -8.35 6.83 -12.65
C ILE A 651 -9.03 8.11 -13.18
N GLY A 652 -8.35 9.26 -13.05
CA GLY A 652 -8.87 10.56 -13.45
C GLY A 652 -8.43 11.69 -12.53
N PRO A 653 -9.08 12.87 -12.61
CA PRO A 653 -8.78 14.01 -11.76
C PRO A 653 -9.24 13.80 -10.31
N ASN A 654 -8.45 14.28 -9.35
CA ASN A 654 -8.77 14.26 -7.93
C ASN A 654 -9.75 15.38 -7.54
N ASN A 655 -11.03 15.23 -7.90
CA ASN A 655 -12.15 16.03 -7.36
C ASN A 655 -11.91 17.55 -7.19
N GLY A 656 -11.28 18.22 -8.17
CA GLY A 656 -11.02 19.66 -8.13
C GLY A 656 -9.90 20.08 -7.16
N VAL A 657 -9.01 19.16 -6.78
CA VAL A 657 -7.78 19.43 -6.03
C VAL A 657 -6.65 19.81 -7.00
N THR A 658 -5.96 20.88 -6.67
CA THR A 658 -4.89 21.52 -7.45
C THR A 658 -3.72 21.78 -6.50
N GLY A 659 -2.48 21.76 -6.99
CA GLY A 659 -1.28 21.96 -6.15
C GLY A 659 -0.52 20.68 -5.83
N SER A 660 0.47 20.79 -4.94
CA SER A 660 1.43 19.72 -4.62
C SER A 660 0.90 18.81 -3.51
N PRO A 661 0.75 17.49 -3.72
CA PRO A 661 0.30 16.58 -2.68
C PRO A 661 1.41 16.24 -1.67
N PHE A 662 1.04 16.19 -0.39
CA PHE A 662 1.83 15.63 0.71
C PHE A 662 1.00 14.57 1.42
N VAL A 663 1.58 13.40 1.69
CA VAL A 663 0.88 12.28 2.34
C VAL A 663 1.49 12.06 3.72
N SER A 664 0.64 11.92 4.74
CA SER A 664 1.08 11.64 6.11
C SER A 664 1.81 10.29 6.20
N PRO A 665 2.71 10.07 7.17
CA PRO A 665 3.46 8.83 7.30
C PRO A 665 2.58 7.56 7.41
N ASP A 666 1.43 7.68 8.07
CA ASP A 666 0.39 6.62 8.19
C ASP A 666 -0.48 6.47 6.93
N GLY A 667 -0.24 7.25 5.88
CA GLY A 667 -0.97 7.22 4.61
C GLY A 667 -2.41 7.76 4.66
N ARG A 668 -2.93 8.14 5.83
CA ARG A 668 -4.35 8.46 6.02
C ARG A 668 -4.73 9.83 5.49
N TYR A 669 -3.85 10.81 5.64
CA TYR A 669 -4.10 12.20 5.27
C TYR A 669 -3.33 12.58 4.02
N VAL A 670 -4.01 13.29 3.12
CA VAL A 670 -3.41 13.91 1.94
C VAL A 670 -3.63 15.40 2.03
N VAL A 671 -2.55 16.15 2.27
CA VAL A 671 -2.56 17.60 2.43
C VAL A 671 -2.01 18.23 1.17
N THR A 672 -2.80 19.06 0.51
CA THR A 672 -2.43 19.71 -0.75
C THR A 672 -2.52 21.23 -0.62
N PRO A 673 -1.39 21.94 -0.46
CA PRO A 673 -1.35 23.39 -0.61
C PRO A 673 -1.55 23.80 -2.07
N ASP A 674 -2.58 24.61 -2.30
CA ASP A 674 -2.81 25.33 -3.55
C ASP A 674 -2.46 26.80 -3.37
N ASN A 675 -1.24 27.13 -3.79
CA ASN A 675 -0.71 28.49 -3.73
C ASN A 675 -1.44 29.47 -4.66
N GLN A 676 -2.13 29.00 -5.70
CA GLN A 676 -2.89 29.87 -6.60
C GLN A 676 -4.23 30.26 -5.99
N SER A 677 -4.98 29.28 -5.47
CA SER A 677 -6.26 29.55 -4.80
C SER A 677 -6.11 30.01 -3.34
N LYS A 678 -4.87 30.02 -2.81
CA LYS A 678 -4.56 30.33 -1.40
C LYS A 678 -5.36 29.45 -0.43
N LYS A 679 -5.45 28.17 -0.75
CA LYS A 679 -6.13 27.17 0.08
C LYS A 679 -5.20 25.99 0.39
N LEU A 680 -5.33 25.45 1.59
CA LEU A 680 -4.76 24.17 1.99
C LEU A 680 -5.91 23.16 2.07
N LYS A 681 -5.94 22.18 1.18
CA LYS A 681 -6.98 21.14 1.15
C LYS A 681 -6.49 19.90 1.87
N VAL A 682 -7.29 19.37 2.80
CA VAL A 682 -6.98 18.14 3.53
C VAL A 682 -7.99 17.07 3.16
N GLN A 683 -7.52 16.01 2.53
CA GLN A 683 -8.30 14.82 2.22
C GLN A 683 -7.91 13.67 3.17
N THR A 684 -8.84 12.76 3.40
CA THR A 684 -8.63 11.53 4.17
C THR A 684 -9.01 10.32 3.33
N ILE A 685 -8.36 9.20 3.58
CA ILE A 685 -8.73 7.90 3.00
C ILE A 685 -9.55 7.14 4.03
N SER A 686 -10.76 6.73 3.66
CA SER A 686 -11.64 5.96 4.53
C SER A 686 -11.15 4.51 4.68
N PHE A 687 -11.64 3.79 5.69
CA PHE A 687 -11.38 2.35 5.83
C PHE A 687 -11.94 1.52 4.66
N GLN A 688 -12.92 2.05 3.93
CA GLN A 688 -13.44 1.44 2.70
C GLN A 688 -12.61 1.80 1.47
N GLY A 689 -11.58 2.62 1.66
CA GLY A 689 -10.61 2.98 0.63
C GLY A 689 -11.02 4.14 -0.26
N GLU A 690 -11.99 4.94 0.17
CA GLU A 690 -12.48 6.12 -0.55
C GLU A 690 -11.72 7.38 -0.15
N LEU A 691 -11.40 8.23 -1.12
CA LEU A 691 -10.77 9.52 -0.89
C LEU A 691 -11.83 10.61 -0.69
N GLN A 692 -11.83 11.26 0.48
CA GLN A 692 -12.83 12.24 0.87
C GLN A 692 -12.18 13.56 1.30
N LEU A 693 -12.73 14.70 0.87
CA LEU A 693 -12.29 16.02 1.33
C LEU A 693 -12.81 16.25 2.76
N LYS A 694 -11.89 16.42 3.70
CA LYS A 694 -12.22 16.59 5.12
C LYS A 694 -12.43 18.06 5.49
N HIS A 695 -11.48 18.92 5.13
CA HIS A 695 -11.59 20.37 5.35
C HIS A 695 -10.67 21.16 4.40
N GLU A 696 -10.95 22.47 4.28
CA GLU A 696 -10.12 23.44 3.57
C GLU A 696 -9.77 24.60 4.51
N LEU A 697 -8.51 25.05 4.46
CA LEU A 697 -8.02 26.18 5.25
C LEU A 697 -7.51 27.28 4.31
N ASN A 698 -7.71 28.54 4.68
CA ASN A 698 -7.18 29.67 3.92
C ASN A 698 -5.73 29.92 4.34
N ILE A 699 -4.82 30.06 3.38
CA ILE A 699 -3.41 30.38 3.63
C ILE A 699 -3.13 31.86 3.34
N SER A 700 -2.43 32.53 4.25
CA SER A 700 -2.11 33.97 4.13
C SER A 700 -1.03 34.23 3.07
N ALA A 701 -0.11 33.30 2.89
CA ALA A 701 1.01 33.36 1.97
C ALA A 701 1.24 31.99 1.30
N PRO A 702 1.92 31.94 0.13
CA PRO A 702 2.25 30.68 -0.53
C PRO A 702 3.10 29.79 0.38
N ILE A 703 2.77 28.50 0.43
CA ILE A 703 3.53 27.50 1.19
C ILE A 703 4.77 27.10 0.39
N SER A 704 5.93 27.07 1.07
CA SER A 704 7.22 26.64 0.53
C SER A 704 7.46 25.15 0.76
N ASP A 705 7.31 24.70 2.01
CA ASP A 705 7.50 23.32 2.43
C ASP A 705 6.42 22.88 3.43
N LEU A 706 6.23 21.57 3.57
CA LEU A 706 5.28 20.99 4.53
C LEU A 706 5.83 19.68 5.09
N VAL A 707 5.82 19.55 6.42
CA VAL A 707 6.20 18.33 7.13
C VAL A 707 5.07 17.89 8.06
N PHE A 708 4.98 16.59 8.31
CA PHE A 708 4.05 16.01 9.28
C PHE A 708 4.79 15.72 10.58
N GLN A 709 4.18 16.11 11.69
CA GLN A 709 4.63 15.75 13.03
C GLN A 709 3.50 14.99 13.74
N PRO A 710 3.78 13.91 14.47
CA PRO A 710 2.75 13.28 15.30
C PRO A 710 2.27 14.25 16.37
N SER A 711 1.00 14.12 16.72
CA SER A 711 0.40 14.89 17.80
C SER A 711 0.94 14.44 19.16
N PHE A 712 1.33 15.42 20.00
CA PHE A 712 1.69 15.21 21.41
C PHE A 712 0.47 15.23 22.34
N THR A 713 -0.73 15.49 21.82
CA THR A 713 -1.97 15.58 22.61
C THR A 713 -2.88 14.38 22.36
N GLU A 714 -2.90 13.85 21.15
CA GLU A 714 -3.78 12.76 20.73
C GLU A 714 -2.99 11.67 20.00
N SER A 715 -3.12 10.42 20.44
CA SER A 715 -2.48 9.26 19.81
C SER A 715 -2.94 9.08 18.36
N ASN A 716 -2.02 8.70 17.46
CA ASN A 716 -2.32 8.34 16.07
C ASN A 716 -2.98 9.48 15.28
N GLN A 717 -2.56 10.71 15.58
CA GLN A 717 -2.93 11.92 14.86
C GLN A 717 -1.67 12.66 14.43
N TYR A 718 -1.81 13.47 13.39
CA TYR A 718 -0.73 14.26 12.82
C TYR A 718 -1.11 15.73 12.76
N VAL A 719 -0.10 16.55 13.00
CA VAL A 719 -0.09 17.98 12.79
C VAL A 719 0.73 18.26 11.54
N ALA A 720 0.19 19.03 10.61
CA ALA A 720 0.94 19.53 9.46
C ALA A 720 1.58 20.87 9.82
N VAL A 721 2.89 20.97 9.64
CA VAL A 721 3.66 22.21 9.81
C VAL A 721 4.12 22.68 8.44
N ALA A 722 3.65 23.85 8.01
CA ALA A 722 3.90 24.41 6.69
C ALA A 722 4.64 25.76 6.79
N SER A 723 5.71 25.90 6.00
CA SER A 723 6.47 27.14 5.92
C SER A 723 5.95 28.09 4.85
N SER A 724 6.01 29.38 5.14
CA SER A 724 5.73 30.41 4.14
C SER A 724 6.92 30.68 3.22
N ALA A 725 6.67 30.82 1.93
CA ALA A 725 7.68 31.17 0.91
C ALA A 725 8.02 32.66 0.89
N LEU A 726 7.16 33.53 1.44
CA LEU A 726 7.35 34.99 1.43
C LEU A 726 7.22 35.62 2.82
N GLY A 727 6.58 34.94 3.76
CA GLY A 727 6.27 35.47 5.09
C GLY A 727 7.18 34.93 6.19
N SER A 728 7.09 35.60 7.34
CA SER A 728 7.74 35.23 8.60
C SER A 728 6.95 34.20 9.43
N ASP A 729 5.81 33.73 8.93
CA ASP A 729 4.91 32.86 9.69
C ASP A 729 5.09 31.38 9.29
N LEU A 730 4.86 30.48 10.26
CA LEU A 730 4.60 29.06 10.01
C LEU A 730 3.15 28.75 10.35
N LEU A 731 2.52 27.95 9.49
CA LEU A 731 1.19 27.41 9.73
C LEU A 731 1.33 26.04 10.38
N ILE A 732 0.72 25.87 11.55
CA ILE A 732 0.62 24.59 12.25
C ILE A 732 -0.86 24.21 12.24
N SER A 733 -1.21 23.04 11.70
CA SER A 733 -2.59 22.60 11.54
C SER A 733 -2.79 21.16 12.02
N ASP A 734 -3.68 20.97 12.97
CA ASP A 734 -4.13 19.65 13.40
C ASP A 734 -5.05 19.05 12.33
N LEU A 735 -4.64 17.91 11.74
CA LEU A 735 -5.37 17.26 10.66
C LEU A 735 -6.61 16.50 11.14
N SER A 736 -6.70 16.21 12.43
CA SER A 736 -7.86 15.53 13.00
C SER A 736 -9.02 16.52 13.19
N THR A 737 -8.76 17.66 13.82
CA THR A 737 -9.75 18.67 14.19
C THR A 737 -9.91 19.80 13.17
N GLY A 738 -8.91 20.02 12.30
CA GLY A 738 -8.85 21.16 11.39
C GLY A 738 -8.51 22.48 12.09
N ARG A 739 -8.10 22.44 13.36
CA ARG A 739 -7.64 23.65 14.08
C ARG A 739 -6.27 24.05 13.56
N SER A 740 -6.12 25.33 13.26
CA SER A 740 -4.87 25.89 12.77
C SER A 740 -4.39 27.07 13.61
N GLU A 741 -3.09 27.14 13.84
CA GLU A 741 -2.41 28.24 14.50
C GLU A 741 -1.27 28.77 13.63
N LEU A 742 -0.92 30.05 13.83
CA LEU A 742 0.18 30.70 13.12
C LEU A 742 1.28 31.03 14.12
N LEU A 743 2.44 30.40 13.97
CA LEU A 743 3.63 30.78 14.71
C LEU A 743 4.26 31.98 14.03
N ARG A 744 4.33 33.10 14.75
CA ARG A 744 4.82 34.40 14.26
C ARG A 744 6.22 34.71 14.77
N ASN A 745 6.77 35.84 14.33
CA ASN A 745 8.05 36.41 14.78
C ASN A 745 9.30 35.64 14.32
N LEU A 746 9.21 34.89 13.22
CA LEU A 746 10.42 34.40 12.55
C LEU A 746 10.94 35.46 11.59
N LYS A 747 12.14 35.27 11.06
CA LYS A 747 12.71 36.13 10.01
C LYS A 747 12.26 35.69 8.62
N GLU A 748 12.46 36.57 7.65
CA GLU A 748 12.08 36.32 6.25
C GLU A 748 12.89 35.13 5.65
N PRO A 749 12.25 34.32 4.79
CA PRO A 749 12.91 33.25 4.07
C PRO A 749 14.00 33.78 3.13
N LEU A 750 14.84 32.89 2.62
CA LEU A 750 15.69 33.21 1.48
C LEU A 750 14.83 33.60 0.28
N SER A 751 15.23 34.63 -0.47
CA SER A 751 14.54 34.94 -1.74
C SER A 751 14.73 33.77 -2.72
N SER A 752 13.70 33.51 -3.53
CA SER A 752 13.74 32.44 -4.55
C SER A 752 14.90 32.61 -5.54
N SER A 753 15.30 33.85 -5.86
CA SER A 753 16.47 34.13 -6.71
C SER A 753 17.80 33.63 -6.13
N HIS A 754 17.91 33.53 -4.81
CA HIS A 754 19.09 33.01 -4.12
C HIS A 754 19.02 31.50 -3.86
N TRP A 755 17.94 30.84 -4.29
CA TRP A 755 17.76 29.39 -4.19
C TRP A 755 17.31 28.80 -5.54
N PRO A 756 18.23 28.64 -6.50
CA PRO A 756 17.88 28.25 -7.86
C PRO A 756 17.56 26.75 -8.03
N TRP A 757 17.68 25.94 -6.97
CA TRP A 757 17.63 24.47 -7.04
C TRP A 757 16.21 23.89 -6.99
N GLY A 758 15.20 24.70 -6.66
CA GLY A 758 13.81 24.26 -6.60
C GLY A 758 12.88 25.32 -6.00
N ASP A 759 11.58 25.00 -5.94
CA ASP A 759 10.55 25.93 -5.46
C ASP A 759 10.57 26.13 -3.92
N VAL A 760 11.25 25.25 -3.20
CA VAL A 760 11.30 25.24 -1.73
C VAL A 760 12.43 26.15 -1.24
N ASN A 761 12.12 27.43 -1.07
CA ASN A 761 13.06 28.44 -0.55
C ASN A 761 13.11 28.53 0.99
N ARG A 762 12.27 27.78 1.70
CA ARG A 762 12.31 27.64 3.17
C ARG A 762 11.85 26.26 3.60
N VAL A 763 12.80 25.41 3.96
CA VAL A 763 12.53 24.03 4.42
C VAL A 763 11.99 23.99 5.86
N VAL A 764 11.27 22.94 6.19
CA VAL A 764 10.97 22.57 7.59
C VAL A 764 11.37 21.11 7.80
N VAL A 765 12.34 20.87 8.68
CA VAL A 765 12.88 19.53 8.93
C VAL A 765 12.53 19.11 10.35
N SER A 766 11.82 17.99 10.51
CA SER A 766 11.54 17.41 11.83
C SER A 766 12.73 16.56 12.31
N SER A 767 12.85 16.39 13.62
CA SER A 767 13.83 15.48 14.24
C SER A 767 13.43 14.00 14.16
N GLY A 768 12.91 13.55 13.01
CA GLY A 768 12.44 12.19 12.79
C GLY A 768 10.96 11.99 13.10
N LEU A 769 10.52 10.72 13.15
CA LEU A 769 9.11 10.34 13.23
C LEU A 769 8.48 10.80 14.57
N PHE A 770 9.24 11.06 15.63
CA PHE A 770 8.73 11.52 16.94
C PHE A 770 9.61 12.56 17.62
N GLY A 771 10.46 13.20 16.83
CA GLY A 771 11.30 14.28 17.30
C GLY A 771 10.45 15.45 17.81
N GLN A 772 10.73 15.91 19.04
CA GLN A 772 10.08 17.09 19.62
C GLN A 772 10.36 18.34 18.78
N TYR A 773 11.55 18.41 18.19
CA TYR A 773 12.06 19.63 17.60
C TYR A 773 11.91 19.65 16.08
N LEU A 774 11.62 20.84 15.54
CA LEU A 774 11.71 21.12 14.12
C LEU A 774 12.70 22.24 13.89
N VAL A 775 13.27 22.28 12.70
CA VAL A 775 14.18 23.34 12.29
C VAL A 775 13.67 23.98 11.01
N THR A 776 13.64 25.30 10.99
CA THR A 776 13.41 26.08 9.78
C THR A 776 14.44 27.21 9.65
N PRO A 777 15.10 27.37 8.50
CA PRO A 777 16.03 28.47 8.26
C PRO A 777 15.31 29.76 7.85
N ALA A 778 16.03 30.86 7.98
CA ALA A 778 15.75 32.16 7.39
C ALA A 778 17.00 32.65 6.64
N ALA A 779 16.94 33.85 6.06
CA ALA A 779 18.03 34.39 5.25
C ALA A 779 19.41 34.39 5.96
N GLN A 780 19.43 34.67 7.28
CA GLN A 780 20.64 34.85 8.09
C GLN A 780 20.54 34.21 9.49
N SER A 781 19.56 33.34 9.72
CA SER A 781 19.39 32.67 10.99
C SER A 781 18.72 31.31 10.81
N LEU A 782 18.74 30.52 11.88
CA LEU A 782 18.09 29.23 11.96
C LEU A 782 17.20 29.21 13.20
N PHE A 783 15.96 28.75 13.06
CA PHE A 783 15.02 28.66 14.18
C PHE A 783 14.79 27.20 14.54
N VAL A 784 14.95 26.87 15.83
CA VAL A 784 14.54 25.59 16.41
C VAL A 784 13.20 25.80 17.07
N LEU A 785 12.25 24.93 16.77
CA LEU A 785 10.88 24.98 17.24
C LEU A 785 10.61 23.80 18.15
N ASP A 786 9.82 24.02 19.21
CA ASP A 786 9.27 22.95 20.04
C ASP A 786 7.88 22.60 19.52
N GLY A 787 7.76 21.44 18.86
CA GLY A 787 6.48 20.96 18.33
C GLY A 787 5.49 20.48 19.40
N ARG A 788 5.95 20.24 20.64
CA ARG A 788 5.05 19.91 21.77
C ARG A 788 4.31 21.15 22.28
N GLN A 789 5.02 22.27 22.35
CA GLN A 789 4.48 23.54 22.83
C GLN A 789 3.97 24.45 21.70
N SER A 790 4.18 24.04 20.43
CA SER A 790 3.96 24.86 19.25
C SER A 790 4.60 26.26 19.37
N SER A 791 5.82 26.31 19.90
CA SER A 791 6.51 27.57 20.21
C SER A 791 7.93 27.62 19.66
N LEU A 792 8.47 28.82 19.53
CA LEU A 792 9.89 29.02 19.23
C LEU A 792 10.72 28.57 20.43
N HIS A 793 11.62 27.60 20.23
CA HIS A 793 12.55 27.12 21.25
C HIS A 793 13.79 28.02 21.34
N CYS A 794 14.43 28.28 20.20
CA CYS A 794 15.58 29.19 20.12
C CYS A 794 15.86 29.68 18.69
N GLU A 795 16.67 30.73 18.59
CA GLU A 795 17.24 31.23 17.34
C GLU A 795 18.77 31.08 17.37
N VAL A 796 19.34 30.48 16.33
CA VAL A 796 20.78 30.44 16.07
C VAL A 796 21.10 31.47 14.99
N SER A 797 21.75 32.56 15.39
CA SER A 797 22.15 33.66 14.51
C SER A 797 23.34 33.30 13.61
N ASP A 798 23.59 34.14 12.60
CA ASP A 798 24.74 34.09 11.69
C ASP A 798 24.81 32.86 10.76
N ILE A 799 23.73 32.06 10.70
CA ILE A 799 23.59 30.99 9.71
C ILE A 799 23.08 31.58 8.38
N LYS A 800 24.00 31.96 7.50
CA LYS A 800 23.68 32.53 6.18
C LYS A 800 23.37 31.45 5.16
N ARG A 801 22.22 31.58 4.48
CA ARG A 801 21.77 30.67 3.41
C ARG A 801 21.73 29.19 3.81
N GLY A 802 21.35 28.89 5.05
CA GLY A 802 21.26 27.54 5.61
C GLY A 802 20.09 26.68 5.13
N ASN A 803 19.69 26.77 3.86
CA ASN A 803 18.48 26.11 3.33
C ASN A 803 18.60 24.60 3.15
N THR A 804 19.81 24.04 3.22
CA THR A 804 20.02 22.59 3.23
C THR A 804 20.18 22.14 4.67
N VAL A 805 19.23 21.35 5.16
CA VAL A 805 19.19 20.84 6.54
C VAL A 805 18.85 19.35 6.51
N VAL A 806 19.56 18.56 7.33
CA VAL A 806 19.32 17.11 7.47
C VAL A 806 19.30 16.72 8.93
N TRP A 807 18.36 15.87 9.31
CA TRP A 807 18.35 15.20 10.61
C TRP A 807 19.18 13.92 10.57
N VAL A 808 20.04 13.74 11.59
CA VAL A 808 20.79 12.50 11.85
C VAL A 808 20.47 12.06 13.26
N GLY A 809 19.72 10.98 13.40
CA GLY A 809 19.24 10.50 14.68
C GLY A 809 18.55 9.16 14.54
N GLU A 810 18.53 8.41 15.64
CA GLU A 810 17.77 7.15 15.69
C GLU A 810 16.29 7.46 15.41
N VAL A 811 15.68 6.62 14.58
CA VAL A 811 14.28 6.75 14.16
C VAL A 811 13.46 5.76 14.95
#